data_AF-A0A413Q4B3-F1
#
_entry.id   AF-A0A413Q4B3-F1
#
_cell.length_a   1.000
_cell.length_b   1.000
_cell.length_c   1.000
_cell.angle_alpha   90.00
_cell.angle_beta   90.00
_cell.angle_gamma   90.00
#
_symmetry.space_group_name_H-M   'P 1'
#
loop_
_entity.id
_entity.type
_entity.pdbx_description
1 polymer ?
#
loop_
_entity_poly.entity_id
_entity_poly.type
_entity_poly.pdbx_seq_one_letter_code
_entity_poly.pdbx_strand_id
1 'polypeptide(L)'
;MEGYTVDEKAAAVEKFINESLNTIDASKDVVDMVQVGNETTVGFIGETKTDAMCKLFSAGSKGVKDYNSDVKVVIHVESPQKNTLTKWSDNLENYNVNYDILGTSYYPYWHGTLSNLKKELSYVQTKHNKDAMVVETSYAYTLDDSDGHGNTVREGNNDDSADATEPFTVQGQATYIRNLINAVNEAGGLGVYYWEPAWITVGDTTGLSEEAAAARYEANKKLWEEKGSGWAASYGGEYDPKDAGKWYGGSAVDNQAMFYPDGTATAGLKVWKYVKTGAKVTKIGVEDIETADVTAEAGKEIELPKTVNVTYNTEKVAENVIWNTDGIDFSKAGTYTVEGTVKFSRKIERGAYKDKTTGTTKCTVVIKQKNLITDADDAGFEKADNFTADNKIVDSVSSTKDDKKSGAACAHWYNAGTDVAEAEITYKKAITLASGEYIFEYVGQGADGDELYAEVMDSEGNIIAKGDNVTLTGWKNWKTPSVSFKLEKETKVTLVVGIVSAKGGWGTVDDLYLYQTKSADKSDADNGNTGDDENKKPDTPSTDDNNKDNTGNGDTATQPAKALTPGAVVSSTSDTKTTVKDTKGILPDTVKFESKKVTDEKKVAKVADVVKNKILGVKDVLIYELNLTDGTTQLHQLADKVQVTMDMPFALADNEAVKVFRVDSDKLIACTSRVADGKLVFETDHFSTFAFVKVNTNAGTKASAAGAAKTSDDSNMYMWLVIAMAGLGVSIAALMNRKKEQA
;
A
#
# COMPACT_ATOMS: atom_id res chain seq x y z
N MET A 1 22.99 0.62 33.09
CA MET A 1 23.87 1.77 33.45
C MET A 1 23.08 2.93 34.08
N GLU A 2 21.89 2.67 34.60
CA GLU A 2 21.11 3.72 35.27
C GLU A 2 21.84 4.15 36.56
N GLY A 3 22.01 5.46 36.75
CA GLY A 3 22.79 6.04 37.84
C GLY A 3 24.31 6.13 37.63
N TYR A 4 24.85 5.66 36.49
CA TYR A 4 26.28 5.81 36.19
C TYR A 4 26.60 7.25 35.76
N THR A 5 27.76 7.75 36.21
CA THR A 5 28.41 8.94 35.66
C THR A 5 28.93 8.69 34.24
N VAL A 6 29.25 9.75 33.50
CA VAL A 6 29.82 9.64 32.14
C VAL A 6 31.14 8.83 32.16
N ASP A 7 31.95 8.97 33.21
CA ASP A 7 33.20 8.21 33.38
C ASP A 7 32.94 6.71 33.60
N GLU A 8 31.96 6.37 34.42
CA GLU A 8 31.59 4.96 34.66
C GLU A 8 30.99 4.33 33.40
N LYS A 9 30.19 5.09 32.64
CA LYS A 9 29.68 4.65 31.32
C LYS A 9 30.82 4.44 30.33
N ALA A 10 31.81 5.34 30.29
CA ALA A 10 32.98 5.23 29.42
C ALA A 10 33.79 3.96 29.72
N ALA A 11 34.11 3.71 30.99
CA ALA A 11 34.80 2.49 31.39
C ALA A 11 33.99 1.23 31.06
N ALA A 12 32.67 1.27 31.24
CA ALA A 12 31.79 0.14 30.95
C ALA A 12 31.70 -0.17 29.45
N VAL A 13 31.57 0.84 28.57
CA VAL A 13 31.49 0.63 27.13
C VAL A 13 32.80 0.13 26.54
N GLU A 14 33.94 0.67 26.99
CA GLU A 14 35.28 0.19 26.57
C GLU A 14 35.42 -1.30 26.87
N LYS A 15 35.14 -1.68 28.13
CA LYS A 15 35.19 -3.06 28.58
C LYS A 15 34.24 -3.95 27.80
N PHE A 16 32.98 -3.52 27.64
CA PHE A 16 31.95 -4.30 26.95
C PHE A 16 32.32 -4.59 25.49
N ILE A 17 32.80 -3.59 24.75
CA ILE A 17 33.22 -3.77 23.36
C ILE A 17 34.39 -4.75 23.29
N ASN A 18 35.41 -4.58 24.13
CA ASN A 18 36.58 -5.45 24.10
C ASN A 18 36.22 -6.91 24.44
N GLU A 19 35.44 -7.13 25.50
CA GLU A 19 34.99 -8.48 25.90
C GLU A 19 34.12 -9.14 24.82
N SER A 20 33.24 -8.35 24.19
CA SER A 20 32.36 -8.83 23.11
C SER A 20 33.17 -9.26 21.89
N LEU A 21 34.13 -8.45 21.45
CA LEU A 21 34.98 -8.77 20.30
C LEU A 21 35.84 -10.01 20.54
N ASN A 22 36.44 -10.15 21.73
CA ASN A 22 37.18 -11.38 22.08
C ASN A 22 36.26 -12.62 22.18
N THR A 23 34.96 -12.43 22.43
CA THR A 23 33.99 -13.53 22.45
C THR A 23 33.55 -13.93 21.04
N ILE A 24 33.30 -12.95 20.17
CA ILE A 24 32.83 -13.16 18.79
C ILE A 24 33.96 -13.73 17.92
N ASP A 25 35.15 -13.13 18.01
CA ASP A 25 36.33 -13.48 17.22
C ASP A 25 37.56 -13.47 18.13
N ALA A 26 37.80 -14.60 18.79
CA ALA A 26 38.96 -14.77 19.67
C ALA A 26 40.30 -14.80 18.90
N SER A 27 40.28 -15.11 17.59
CA SER A 27 41.47 -15.11 16.73
C SER A 27 41.91 -13.71 16.30
N LYS A 28 40.98 -12.75 16.33
CA LYS A 28 41.23 -11.32 16.09
C LYS A 28 41.61 -10.97 14.66
N ASP A 29 41.30 -11.82 13.70
CA ASP A 29 41.67 -11.70 12.29
C ASP A 29 40.46 -11.73 11.34
N VAL A 30 39.23 -11.80 11.86
CA VAL A 30 37.99 -11.83 11.07
C VAL A 30 37.28 -10.47 11.07
N VAL A 31 37.31 -9.74 12.19
CA VAL A 31 36.60 -8.46 12.31
C VAL A 31 37.39 -7.34 11.62
N ASP A 32 36.92 -6.84 10.48
CA ASP A 32 37.54 -5.71 9.78
C ASP A 32 37.14 -4.34 10.33
N MET A 33 35.94 -4.24 10.91
CA MET A 33 35.31 -2.98 11.26
C MET A 33 34.30 -3.12 12.40
N VAL A 34 34.25 -2.13 13.28
CA VAL A 34 33.31 -2.06 14.40
C VAL A 34 32.64 -0.69 14.44
N GLN A 35 31.31 -0.68 14.50
CA GLN A 35 30.52 0.52 14.66
C GLN A 35 30.28 0.81 16.14
N VAL A 36 30.76 1.96 16.62
CA VAL A 36 30.62 2.41 18.01
C VAL A 36 29.39 3.31 18.11
N GLY A 37 28.23 2.68 18.27
CA GLY A 37 26.91 3.33 18.31
C GLY A 37 26.17 3.26 16.98
N ASN A 38 24.84 3.39 17.01
CA ASN A 38 23.98 3.42 15.81
C ASN A 38 23.18 4.70 15.78
N GLU A 39 23.17 5.41 14.64
CA GLU A 39 22.41 6.65 14.43
C GLU A 39 22.47 7.63 15.62
N THR A 40 23.68 7.85 16.13
CA THR A 40 23.94 8.61 17.35
C THR A 40 23.89 10.13 17.14
N THR A 41 22.98 10.61 16.29
CA THR A 41 22.88 12.03 15.92
C THR A 41 22.55 12.92 17.12
N VAL A 42 21.76 12.40 18.07
CA VAL A 42 21.21 13.17 19.21
C VAL A 42 21.50 12.57 20.58
N GLY A 43 22.01 11.35 20.64
CA GLY A 43 22.36 10.71 21.90
C GLY A 43 23.11 9.39 21.76
N PHE A 44 23.85 9.01 22.81
CA PHE A 44 24.56 7.73 22.91
C PHE A 44 24.67 7.31 24.37
N ILE A 45 24.21 6.08 24.71
CA ILE A 45 24.23 5.51 26.07
C ILE A 45 23.59 6.48 27.11
N GLY A 46 22.47 7.08 26.72
CA GLY A 46 21.69 8.01 27.54
C GLY A 46 22.30 9.40 27.71
N GLU A 47 23.43 9.70 27.08
CA GLU A 47 24.01 11.05 27.04
C GLU A 47 23.59 11.78 25.76
N THR A 48 23.27 13.06 25.87
CA THR A 48 22.86 13.93 24.74
C THR A 48 23.77 15.13 24.54
N LYS A 49 24.73 15.36 25.45
CA LYS A 49 25.72 16.43 25.32
C LYS A 49 26.89 15.95 24.46
N THR A 50 27.30 16.78 23.50
CA THR A 50 28.34 16.46 22.53
C THR A 50 29.67 16.02 23.18
N ASP A 51 30.12 16.72 24.22
CA ASP A 51 31.36 16.39 24.93
C ASP A 51 31.29 15.03 25.64
N ALA A 52 30.15 14.75 26.28
CA ALA A 52 29.91 13.46 26.92
C ALA A 52 29.85 12.33 25.88
N MET A 53 29.15 12.52 24.76
CA MET A 53 29.08 11.54 23.68
C MET A 53 30.46 11.28 23.05
N CYS A 54 31.24 12.33 22.77
CA CYS A 54 32.60 12.19 22.24
C CYS A 54 33.54 11.44 23.20
N LYS A 55 33.37 11.64 24.51
CA LYS A 55 34.08 10.85 25.53
C LYS A 55 33.71 9.36 25.47
N LEU A 56 32.43 9.04 25.29
CA LEU A 56 31.97 7.66 25.14
C LEU A 56 32.43 7.03 23.81
N PHE A 57 32.41 7.78 22.70
CA PHE A 57 32.98 7.32 21.42
C PHE A 57 34.48 7.03 21.54
N SER A 58 35.22 7.88 22.26
CA SER A 58 36.65 7.68 22.48
C SER A 58 36.93 6.41 23.31
N ALA A 59 36.12 6.15 24.33
CA ALA A 59 36.22 4.93 25.13
C ALA A 59 35.86 3.68 24.32
N GLY A 60 34.80 3.74 23.52
CA GLY A 60 34.43 2.63 22.64
C GLY A 60 35.48 2.35 21.56
N SER A 61 36.01 3.40 20.93
CA SER A 61 37.15 3.30 20.01
C SER A 61 38.36 2.63 20.66
N LYS A 62 38.71 3.05 21.89
CA LYS A 62 39.78 2.42 22.65
C LYS A 62 39.53 0.93 22.87
N GLY A 63 38.30 0.54 23.22
CA GLY A 63 37.91 -0.87 23.36
C GLY A 63 38.15 -1.70 22.09
N VAL A 64 37.85 -1.12 20.91
CA VAL A 64 38.13 -1.72 19.60
C VAL A 64 39.65 -1.82 19.35
N LYS A 65 40.39 -0.74 19.54
CA LYS A 65 41.83 -0.70 19.25
C LYS A 65 42.66 -1.57 20.21
N ASP A 66 42.22 -1.73 21.46
CA ASP A 66 42.82 -2.66 22.42
C ASP A 66 42.53 -4.13 22.05
N TYR A 67 41.42 -4.39 21.37
CA TYR A 67 41.13 -5.72 20.84
C TYR A 67 42.07 -6.03 19.68
N ASN A 68 42.10 -5.19 18.65
CA ASN A 68 43.05 -5.21 17.55
C ASN A 68 43.14 -3.79 16.92
N SER A 69 44.35 -3.26 16.77
CA SER A 69 44.61 -1.90 16.28
C SER A 69 44.23 -1.69 14.81
N ASP A 70 44.19 -2.75 14.00
CA ASP A 70 43.94 -2.69 12.56
C ASP A 70 42.44 -2.59 12.25
N VAL A 71 41.59 -2.98 13.19
CA VAL A 71 40.12 -2.94 13.07
C VAL A 71 39.64 -1.50 12.95
N LYS A 72 38.84 -1.21 11.93
CA LYS A 72 38.33 0.13 11.66
C LYS A 72 37.22 0.52 12.62
N VAL A 73 37.30 1.73 13.18
CA VAL A 73 36.28 2.29 14.07
C VAL A 73 35.34 3.19 13.27
N VAL A 74 34.05 2.87 13.29
CA VAL A 74 32.99 3.64 12.65
C VAL A 74 32.17 4.37 13.70
N ILE A 75 31.92 5.67 13.48
CA ILE A 75 30.86 6.41 14.18
C ILE A 75 29.71 6.58 13.20
N HIS A 76 28.47 6.31 13.62
CA HIS A 76 27.30 6.34 12.76
C HIS A 76 26.32 7.45 13.17
N VAL A 77 25.97 8.33 12.22
CA VAL A 77 24.96 9.40 12.35
C VAL A 77 24.00 9.38 11.15
N GLU A 78 22.77 9.86 11.30
CA GLU A 78 21.77 9.89 10.22
C GLU A 78 21.41 11.31 9.76
N SER A 79 20.37 11.48 8.95
CA SER A 79 19.86 12.76 8.45
C SER A 79 20.89 13.67 7.73
N PRO A 80 21.60 13.20 6.69
CA PRO A 80 22.58 14.00 5.96
C PRO A 80 22.01 15.30 5.34
N GLN A 81 20.71 15.36 5.03
CA GLN A 81 19.98 16.56 4.61
C GLN A 81 20.00 17.71 5.63
N LYS A 82 20.33 17.42 6.90
CA LYS A 82 20.50 18.42 7.98
C LYS A 82 21.95 18.83 8.20
N ASN A 83 22.85 18.48 7.26
CA ASN A 83 24.30 18.65 7.33
C ASN A 83 24.94 17.97 8.55
N THR A 84 24.47 16.76 8.90
CA THR A 84 24.88 16.06 10.12
C THR A 84 26.30 15.51 10.06
N LEU A 85 26.77 15.03 8.90
CA LEU A 85 28.15 14.54 8.77
C LEU A 85 29.13 15.70 8.88
N THR A 86 28.80 16.85 8.29
CA THR A 86 29.58 18.09 8.46
C THR A 86 29.71 18.45 9.94
N LYS A 87 28.58 18.57 10.66
CA LYS A 87 28.58 18.94 12.08
C LYS A 87 29.31 17.93 12.97
N TRP A 88 29.06 16.64 12.77
CA TRP A 88 29.63 15.60 13.61
C TRP A 88 31.11 15.37 13.32
N SER A 89 31.56 15.44 12.07
CA SER A 89 32.99 15.38 11.77
C SER A 89 33.77 16.52 12.42
N ASP A 90 33.24 17.76 12.40
CA ASP A 90 33.82 18.90 13.12
C ASP A 90 33.87 18.67 14.64
N ASN A 91 32.79 18.13 15.24
CA ASN A 91 32.76 17.83 16.67
C ASN A 91 33.77 16.73 17.05
N LEU A 92 33.81 15.63 16.30
CA LEU A 92 34.71 14.51 16.58
C LEU A 92 36.18 14.96 16.50
N GLU A 93 36.53 15.82 15.54
CA GLU A 93 37.85 16.45 15.46
C GLU A 93 38.12 17.36 16.66
N ASN A 94 37.19 18.26 17.01
CA ASN A 94 37.33 19.18 18.15
C ASN A 94 37.57 18.47 19.49
N TYR A 95 36.96 17.29 19.68
CA TYR A 95 37.13 16.47 20.88
C TYR A 95 38.21 15.39 20.74
N ASN A 96 38.98 15.36 19.63
CA ASN A 96 40.05 14.41 19.35
C ASN A 96 39.61 12.94 19.45
N VAL A 97 38.40 12.61 18.96
CA VAL A 97 37.92 11.23 18.94
C VAL A 97 38.73 10.43 17.92
N ASN A 98 39.31 9.32 18.34
CA ASN A 98 40.06 8.44 17.44
C ASN A 98 39.09 7.54 16.66
N TYR A 99 38.67 7.93 15.47
CA TYR A 99 37.85 7.09 14.59
C TYR A 99 38.44 7.02 13.18
N ASP A 100 38.05 6.00 12.43
CA ASP A 100 38.50 5.79 11.05
C ASP A 100 37.46 6.29 10.04
N ILE A 101 36.17 5.98 10.27
CA ILE A 101 35.08 6.19 9.30
C ILE A 101 33.89 6.91 9.95
N LEU A 102 33.34 7.93 9.29
CA LEU A 102 32.03 8.48 9.63
C LEU A 102 30.97 7.88 8.69
N GLY A 103 30.13 7.00 9.24
CA GLY A 103 29.04 6.34 8.54
C GLY A 103 27.74 7.14 8.59
N THR A 104 26.89 6.98 7.57
CA THR A 104 25.53 7.51 7.60
C THR A 104 24.46 6.59 7.04
N SER A 105 23.27 6.62 7.65
CA SER A 105 22.05 6.09 7.04
C SER A 105 21.59 6.97 5.89
N TYR A 106 21.16 6.35 4.80
CA TYR A 106 20.57 7.04 3.66
C TYR A 106 19.36 6.28 3.12
N TYR A 107 18.18 6.76 3.48
CA TYR A 107 16.90 6.30 2.94
C TYR A 107 16.30 7.45 2.11
N PRO A 108 15.99 7.22 0.83
CA PRO A 108 15.62 8.31 -0.07
C PRO A 108 14.28 8.95 0.30
N TYR A 109 13.45 8.24 1.07
CA TYR A 109 12.17 8.72 1.54
C TYR A 109 12.29 9.99 2.41
N TRP A 110 13.38 10.14 3.16
CA TRP A 110 13.54 11.20 4.16
C TRP A 110 14.88 11.96 4.11
N HIS A 111 15.93 11.36 3.54
CA HIS A 111 17.31 11.85 3.71
C HIS A 111 17.79 12.79 2.59
N GLY A 112 16.87 13.31 1.78
CA GLY A 112 17.15 14.30 0.76
C GLY A 112 17.86 13.74 -0.47
N THR A 113 18.25 14.63 -1.37
CA THR A 113 18.88 14.28 -2.65
C THR A 113 20.24 13.57 -2.51
N LEU A 114 20.59 12.72 -3.48
CA LEU A 114 21.93 12.14 -3.63
C LEU A 114 23.03 13.21 -3.79
N SER A 115 22.69 14.38 -4.35
CA SER A 115 23.63 15.50 -4.47
C SER A 115 24.03 16.06 -3.11
N ASN A 116 23.08 16.13 -2.17
CA ASN A 116 23.39 16.55 -0.80
C ASN A 116 24.24 15.49 -0.08
N LEU A 117 23.90 14.21 -0.21
CA LEU A 117 24.69 13.12 0.36
C LEU A 117 26.16 13.18 -0.12
N LYS A 118 26.37 13.35 -1.43
CA LYS A 118 27.72 13.49 -2.01
C LYS A 118 28.49 14.64 -1.37
N LYS A 119 27.86 15.81 -1.19
CA LYS A 119 28.48 16.98 -0.55
C LYS A 119 28.90 16.69 0.89
N GLU A 120 28.04 16.06 1.68
CA GLU A 120 28.32 15.71 3.08
C GLU A 120 29.46 14.70 3.19
N LEU A 121 29.44 13.62 2.39
CA LEU A 121 30.52 12.63 2.37
C LEU A 121 31.86 13.25 1.96
N SER A 122 31.88 14.07 0.90
CA SER A 122 33.11 14.75 0.47
C SER A 122 33.62 15.76 1.50
N TYR A 123 32.75 16.39 2.31
CA TYR A 123 33.20 17.29 3.36
C TYR A 123 34.05 16.54 4.41
N VAL A 124 33.57 15.40 4.90
CA VAL A 124 34.30 14.57 5.88
C VAL A 124 35.70 14.23 5.36
N GLN A 125 35.79 13.82 4.11
CA GLN A 125 37.05 13.40 3.48
C GLN A 125 38.01 14.57 3.28
N THR A 126 37.52 15.67 2.70
CA THR A 126 38.39 16.80 2.33
C THR A 126 38.79 17.66 3.52
N LYS A 127 37.91 17.79 4.52
CA LYS A 127 38.15 18.63 5.69
C LYS A 127 38.93 17.91 6.78
N HIS A 128 38.56 16.67 7.08
CA HIS A 128 39.06 15.93 8.25
C HIS A 128 39.95 14.74 7.88
N ASN A 129 40.11 14.45 6.58
CA ASN A 129 40.89 13.31 6.09
C ASN A 129 40.45 11.99 6.75
N LYS A 130 39.13 11.83 6.90
CA LYS A 130 38.47 10.63 7.40
C LYS A 130 37.67 9.99 6.29
N ASP A 131 37.59 8.67 6.33
CA ASP A 131 36.74 7.94 5.42
C ASP A 131 35.26 8.17 5.74
N ALA A 132 34.40 8.03 4.72
CA ALA A 132 32.97 8.18 4.87
C ALA A 132 32.24 7.13 4.01
N MET A 133 31.09 6.65 4.48
CA MET A 133 30.32 5.62 3.79
C MET A 133 28.84 5.66 4.18
N VAL A 134 28.00 4.98 3.37
CA VAL A 134 26.62 4.72 3.74
C VAL A 134 26.56 3.37 4.46
N VAL A 135 26.14 3.37 5.72
CA VAL A 135 26.10 2.14 6.55
C VAL A 135 24.71 1.53 6.68
N GLU A 136 23.69 2.27 6.27
CA GLU A 136 22.34 1.73 6.12
C GLU A 136 21.65 2.38 4.92
N THR A 137 20.94 1.57 4.14
CA THR A 137 20.05 2.01 3.07
C THR A 137 19.12 0.86 2.70
N SER A 138 17.96 1.17 2.16
CA SER A 138 17.06 0.19 1.55
C SER A 138 16.15 0.88 0.53
N TYR A 139 15.47 0.06 -0.28
CA TYR A 139 14.42 0.55 -1.18
C TYR A 139 13.32 -0.50 -1.34
N ALA A 140 12.06 -0.07 -1.37
CA ALA A 140 10.92 -0.96 -1.53
C ALA A 140 10.85 -1.48 -2.98
N TYR A 141 10.73 -2.80 -3.14
CA TYR A 141 10.52 -3.45 -4.45
C TYR A 141 9.04 -3.69 -4.76
N THR A 142 8.17 -3.45 -3.78
CA THR A 142 6.71 -3.45 -3.86
C THR A 142 6.16 -2.60 -2.71
N LEU A 143 4.93 -2.13 -2.79
CA LEU A 143 4.22 -1.50 -1.65
C LEU A 143 3.35 -2.50 -0.87
N ASP A 144 3.23 -3.73 -1.35
CA ASP A 144 2.48 -4.80 -0.69
C ASP A 144 3.13 -5.20 0.65
N ASP A 145 2.30 -5.46 1.66
CA ASP A 145 2.68 -6.09 2.92
C ASP A 145 2.46 -7.61 2.84
N SER A 146 3.50 -8.39 3.19
CA SER A 146 3.46 -9.84 3.14
C SER A 146 3.32 -10.55 4.48
N ASP A 147 3.30 -9.86 5.61
CA ASP A 147 3.23 -10.52 6.92
C ASP A 147 2.04 -10.10 7.79
N GLY A 148 1.34 -9.03 7.37
CA GLY A 148 0.15 -8.47 8.03
C GLY A 148 0.48 -7.37 9.04
N HIS A 149 1.77 -7.08 9.26
CA HIS A 149 2.23 -5.92 10.01
C HIS A 149 2.60 -4.79 9.04
N GLY A 150 2.08 -3.59 9.32
CA GLY A 150 2.22 -2.47 8.39
C GLY A 150 3.67 -2.09 8.10
N ASN A 151 4.06 -2.14 6.82
CA ASN A 151 5.39 -1.73 6.38
C ASN A 151 5.67 -0.25 6.62
N THR A 152 6.95 0.06 6.84
CA THR A 152 7.46 1.44 6.99
C THR A 152 7.18 2.25 5.74
N VAL A 153 7.46 1.65 4.58
CA VAL A 153 7.17 2.21 3.25
C VAL A 153 5.94 1.53 2.69
N ARG A 154 4.88 2.29 2.41
CA ARG A 154 3.59 1.77 1.97
C ARG A 154 2.77 2.84 1.26
N GLU A 155 1.73 2.41 0.56
CA GLU A 155 0.81 3.29 -0.16
C GLU A 155 0.17 4.34 0.76
N GLY A 156 0.13 5.59 0.29
CA GLY A 156 -0.48 6.73 0.98
C GLY A 156 0.31 7.25 2.19
N ASN A 157 1.61 6.96 2.28
CA ASN A 157 2.44 7.42 3.41
C ASN A 157 3.72 8.14 2.97
N ASN A 158 4.64 7.41 2.36
CA ASN A 158 5.96 7.91 1.94
C ASN A 158 6.36 7.38 0.55
N ASP A 159 5.38 6.85 -0.16
CA ASP A 159 5.40 6.42 -1.54
C ASP A 159 5.39 7.58 -2.54
N ASP A 160 5.14 8.81 -2.08
CA ASP A 160 5.13 10.05 -2.87
C ASP A 160 6.40 10.91 -2.66
N SER A 161 7.42 10.40 -1.99
CA SER A 161 8.64 11.15 -1.73
C SER A 161 9.33 11.60 -3.02
N ALA A 162 9.57 12.91 -3.15
CA ALA A 162 10.20 13.50 -4.32
C ALA A 162 11.63 12.98 -4.60
N ASP A 163 12.30 12.46 -3.58
CA ASP A 163 13.65 11.91 -3.67
C ASP A 163 13.65 10.39 -3.91
N ALA A 164 12.53 9.70 -3.67
CA ALA A 164 12.29 8.29 -4.03
C ALA A 164 11.83 8.17 -5.49
N THR A 165 12.73 8.53 -6.41
CA THR A 165 12.40 8.73 -7.84
C THR A 165 12.20 7.45 -8.67
N GLU A 166 12.54 6.29 -8.13
CA GLU A 166 12.46 5.01 -8.84
C GLU A 166 11.12 4.29 -8.53
N PRO A 167 10.51 3.58 -9.48
CA PRO A 167 9.26 2.86 -9.22
C PRO A 167 9.47 1.76 -8.17
N PHE A 168 8.46 1.49 -7.32
CA PHE A 168 8.47 0.41 -6.32
C PHE A 168 8.39 -0.97 -6.96
N THR A 169 9.50 -1.38 -7.55
CA THR A 169 9.68 -2.60 -8.32
C THR A 169 11.06 -3.17 -8.05
N VAL A 170 11.27 -4.46 -8.33
CA VAL A 170 12.61 -5.08 -8.24
C VAL A 170 13.64 -4.35 -9.11
N GLN A 171 13.23 -3.81 -10.26
CA GLN A 171 14.13 -3.03 -11.09
C GLN A 171 14.40 -1.65 -10.52
N GLY A 172 13.39 -0.94 -10.02
CA GLY A 172 13.56 0.36 -9.39
C GLY A 172 14.44 0.29 -8.15
N GLN A 173 14.24 -0.70 -7.28
CA GLN A 173 15.11 -1.02 -6.15
C GLN A 173 16.58 -1.19 -6.60
N ALA A 174 16.83 -1.97 -7.65
CA ALA A 174 18.19 -2.16 -8.18
C ALA A 174 18.76 -0.88 -8.78
N THR A 175 17.96 -0.09 -9.50
CA THR A 175 18.38 1.19 -10.11
C THR A 175 18.74 2.20 -9.03
N TYR A 176 17.92 2.33 -7.99
CA TYR A 176 18.19 3.19 -6.83
C TYR A 176 19.53 2.82 -6.18
N ILE A 177 19.74 1.54 -5.83
CA ILE A 177 20.98 1.11 -5.20
C ILE A 177 22.19 1.38 -6.09
N ARG A 178 22.07 1.18 -7.41
CA ARG A 178 23.14 1.55 -8.35
C ARG A 178 23.42 3.05 -8.34
N ASN A 179 22.39 3.90 -8.33
CA ASN A 179 22.52 5.35 -8.29
C ASN A 179 23.21 5.80 -6.99
N LEU A 180 22.81 5.23 -5.86
CA LEU A 180 23.42 5.48 -4.55
C LEU A 180 24.90 5.09 -4.53
N ILE A 181 25.24 3.87 -4.97
CA ILE A 181 26.63 3.41 -5.07
C ILE A 181 27.45 4.35 -5.94
N ASN A 182 26.90 4.82 -7.07
CA ASN A 182 27.58 5.79 -7.92
C ASN A 182 27.80 7.12 -7.21
N ALA A 183 26.79 7.65 -6.51
CA ALA A 183 26.91 8.91 -5.77
C ALA A 183 27.96 8.84 -4.67
N VAL A 184 28.00 7.74 -3.90
CA VAL A 184 29.02 7.49 -2.88
C VAL A 184 30.40 7.38 -3.50
N ASN A 185 30.56 6.63 -4.59
CA ASN A 185 31.84 6.49 -5.29
C ASN A 185 32.34 7.84 -5.86
N GLU A 186 31.46 8.63 -6.47
CA GLU A 186 31.82 9.97 -6.95
C GLU A 186 32.17 10.95 -5.82
N ALA A 187 31.67 10.71 -4.60
CA ALA A 187 32.03 11.48 -3.41
C ALA A 187 33.40 11.08 -2.84
N GLY A 188 33.97 9.97 -3.31
CA GLY A 188 35.15 9.31 -2.74
C GLY A 188 34.84 8.34 -1.59
N GLY A 189 33.57 8.09 -1.29
CA GLY A 189 33.15 7.24 -0.16
C GLY A 189 33.55 5.77 -0.30
N LEU A 190 33.75 5.09 0.84
CA LEU A 190 34.27 3.72 0.86
C LEU A 190 33.29 2.65 0.37
N GLY A 191 32.00 2.83 0.60
CA GLY A 191 31.02 1.79 0.30
C GLY A 191 29.60 2.07 0.78
N VAL A 192 28.75 1.06 0.58
CA VAL A 192 27.32 1.07 0.90
C VAL A 192 26.95 -0.28 1.53
N TYR A 193 26.29 -0.25 2.68
CA TYR A 193 25.64 -1.41 3.30
C TYR A 193 24.12 -1.34 3.10
N TYR A 194 23.53 -2.43 2.60
CA TYR A 194 22.08 -2.58 2.50
C TYR A 194 21.54 -3.08 3.84
N TRP A 195 20.59 -2.37 4.42
CA TRP A 195 19.97 -2.73 5.67
C TRP A 195 18.83 -3.73 5.42
N GLU A 196 18.88 -4.84 6.15
CA GLU A 196 17.85 -5.88 6.17
C GLU A 196 17.39 -6.41 4.79
N PRO A 197 18.31 -6.91 3.95
CA PRO A 197 17.93 -7.44 2.63
C PRO A 197 17.12 -8.73 2.71
N ALA A 198 16.95 -9.35 3.88
CA ALA A 198 16.33 -10.66 4.04
C ALA A 198 15.35 -10.75 5.23
N TRP A 199 14.88 -9.62 5.75
CA TRP A 199 13.83 -9.61 6.79
C TRP A 199 12.44 -9.84 6.18
N ILE A 200 12.29 -11.03 5.61
CA ILE A 200 11.05 -11.49 4.97
C ILE A 200 10.03 -11.99 6.01
N THR A 201 8.79 -12.15 5.56
CA THR A 201 7.70 -12.70 6.38
C THR A 201 8.00 -14.09 6.96
N VAL A 202 7.52 -14.35 8.17
CA VAL A 202 7.46 -15.70 8.76
C VAL A 202 6.26 -16.52 8.25
N GLY A 203 5.35 -15.87 7.53
CA GLY A 203 4.16 -16.49 6.99
C GLY A 203 3.38 -15.54 6.08
N ASP A 204 3.51 -15.76 4.78
CA ASP A 204 2.91 -14.91 3.75
C ASP A 204 1.38 -14.80 3.88
N THR A 205 0.89 -13.56 3.99
CA THR A 205 -0.54 -13.21 4.05
C THR A 205 -1.10 -12.84 2.67
N THR A 206 -0.26 -12.59 1.67
CA THR A 206 -0.68 -12.15 0.35
C THR A 206 -1.47 -13.23 -0.41
N GLY A 207 -2.47 -12.78 -1.16
CA GLY A 207 -3.31 -13.67 -1.98
C GLY A 207 -4.21 -14.65 -1.20
N LEU A 208 -4.28 -14.55 0.13
CA LEU A 208 -5.18 -15.32 0.98
C LEU A 208 -6.58 -14.69 1.03
N SER A 209 -7.61 -15.47 1.40
CA SER A 209 -8.90 -14.90 1.77
C SER A 209 -8.76 -14.11 3.08
N GLU A 210 -9.69 -13.20 3.36
CA GLU A 210 -9.67 -12.37 4.58
C GLU A 210 -9.56 -13.23 5.86
N GLU A 211 -10.31 -14.33 5.95
CA GLU A 211 -10.27 -15.21 7.12
C GLU A 211 -8.94 -15.97 7.22
N ALA A 212 -8.37 -16.38 6.09
CA ALA A 212 -7.09 -17.09 6.05
C ALA A 212 -5.92 -16.15 6.34
N ALA A 213 -5.96 -14.92 5.84
CA ALA A 213 -5.01 -13.85 6.16
C ALA A 213 -5.06 -13.51 7.64
N ALA A 214 -6.26 -13.32 8.22
CA ALA A 214 -6.43 -13.09 9.65
C ALA A 214 -5.88 -14.26 10.49
N ALA A 215 -6.19 -15.51 10.13
CA ALA A 215 -5.65 -16.68 10.82
C ALA A 215 -4.13 -16.80 10.69
N ARG A 216 -3.57 -16.44 9.52
CA ARG A 216 -2.12 -16.40 9.29
C ARG A 216 -1.47 -15.32 10.13
N TYR A 217 -2.03 -14.13 10.17
CA TYR A 217 -1.55 -13.02 10.98
C TYR A 217 -1.51 -13.38 12.48
N GLU A 218 -2.56 -14.03 13.01
CA GLU A 218 -2.55 -14.54 14.38
C GLU A 218 -1.47 -15.60 14.64
N ALA A 219 -1.11 -16.41 13.65
CA ALA A 219 0.00 -17.36 13.74
C ALA A 219 1.36 -16.65 13.70
N ASN A 220 1.49 -15.64 12.83
CA ASN A 220 2.70 -14.82 12.72
C ASN A 220 3.00 -14.09 14.04
N LYS A 221 2.00 -13.47 14.67
CA LYS A 221 2.14 -12.82 15.98
C LYS A 221 2.73 -13.73 17.04
N LYS A 222 2.35 -15.01 17.08
CA LYS A 222 2.91 -15.97 18.03
C LYS A 222 4.40 -16.22 17.77
N LEU A 223 4.80 -16.30 16.50
CA LEU A 223 6.21 -16.46 16.13
C LEU A 223 7.03 -15.21 16.44
N TRP A 224 6.50 -14.02 16.16
CA TRP A 224 7.17 -12.76 16.49
C TRP A 224 7.41 -12.63 18.00
N GLU A 225 6.41 -12.94 18.82
CA GLU A 225 6.54 -12.96 20.29
C GLU A 225 7.54 -14.04 20.76
N GLU A 226 7.40 -15.28 20.29
CA GLU A 226 8.20 -16.40 20.79
C GLU A 226 9.67 -16.32 20.33
N LYS A 227 9.92 -15.84 19.11
CA LYS A 227 11.24 -15.87 18.47
C LYS A 227 11.92 -14.51 18.38
N GLY A 228 11.20 -13.41 18.63
CA GLY A 228 11.73 -12.07 18.38
C GLY A 228 12.07 -11.84 16.91
N SER A 229 11.31 -12.47 15.99
CA SER A 229 11.58 -12.44 14.55
C SER A 229 10.86 -11.31 13.81
N GLY A 230 10.05 -10.52 14.52
CA GLY A 230 9.53 -9.24 14.05
C GLY A 230 10.30 -8.08 14.66
N TRP A 231 9.95 -6.84 14.30
CA TRP A 231 10.74 -5.66 14.65
C TRP A 231 10.84 -5.42 16.16
N ALA A 232 9.78 -5.77 16.89
CA ALA A 232 9.72 -5.79 18.34
C ALA A 232 8.69 -6.82 18.81
N ALA A 233 8.88 -7.30 20.03
CA ALA A 233 7.90 -8.11 20.76
C ALA A 233 7.39 -7.34 21.99
N SER A 234 6.24 -7.76 22.52
CA SER A 234 5.55 -7.07 23.62
C SER A 234 6.42 -6.80 24.84
N TYR A 235 7.35 -7.70 25.17
CA TYR A 235 8.29 -7.53 26.28
C TYR A 235 9.32 -6.41 26.08
N GLY A 236 9.53 -5.93 24.85
CA GLY A 236 10.30 -4.72 24.58
C GLY A 236 9.70 -3.47 25.23
N GLY A 237 8.39 -3.50 25.54
CA GLY A 237 7.67 -2.40 26.19
C GLY A 237 8.14 -2.05 27.60
N GLU A 238 8.84 -2.96 28.31
CA GLU A 238 9.47 -2.62 29.60
C GLU A 238 10.57 -1.57 29.43
N TYR A 239 11.31 -1.66 28.33
CA TYR A 239 12.44 -0.77 28.04
C TYR A 239 12.02 0.45 27.22
N ASP A 240 11.15 0.25 26.24
CA ASP A 240 10.61 1.30 25.38
C ASP A 240 9.06 1.24 25.35
N PRO A 241 8.39 1.84 26.34
CA PRO A 241 6.94 1.82 26.42
C PRO A 241 6.26 2.77 25.42
N LYS A 242 7.02 3.65 24.76
CA LYS A 242 6.45 4.70 23.89
C LYS A 242 6.29 4.23 22.46
N ASP A 243 7.22 3.39 21.99
CA ASP A 243 7.21 2.88 20.62
C ASP A 243 7.05 1.35 20.61
N ALA A 244 8.08 0.58 20.98
CA ALA A 244 8.00 -0.89 20.99
C ALA A 244 6.82 -1.42 21.82
N GLY A 245 6.54 -0.85 23.00
CA GLY A 245 5.41 -1.26 23.85
C GLY A 245 4.02 -1.02 23.24
N LYS A 246 3.91 -0.16 22.21
CA LYS A 246 2.64 0.15 21.54
C LYS A 246 2.53 -0.50 20.16
N TRP A 247 3.65 -0.58 19.44
CA TRP A 247 3.66 -0.90 18.02
C TRP A 247 4.34 -2.23 17.69
N TYR A 248 4.73 -3.04 18.69
CA TYR A 248 5.35 -4.36 18.47
C TYR A 248 4.58 -5.21 17.45
N GLY A 249 5.30 -6.05 16.71
CA GLY A 249 4.73 -6.80 15.61
C GLY A 249 5.77 -7.44 14.70
N GLY A 250 5.42 -7.56 13.42
CA GLY A 250 6.18 -8.28 12.39
C GLY A 250 7.35 -7.50 11.80
N SER A 251 7.80 -7.91 10.63
CA SER A 251 8.73 -7.11 9.85
C SER A 251 8.04 -5.81 9.44
N ALA A 252 8.77 -4.71 9.44
CA ALA A 252 8.29 -3.44 8.89
C ALA A 252 8.98 -3.09 7.57
N VAL A 253 9.71 -4.05 6.99
CA VAL A 253 10.52 -3.87 5.77
C VAL A 253 10.58 -5.13 4.89
N ASP A 254 9.64 -6.06 5.00
CA ASP A 254 9.61 -7.25 4.14
C ASP A 254 9.50 -6.88 2.65
N ASN A 255 8.83 -5.76 2.35
CA ASN A 255 8.71 -5.19 1.02
C ASN A 255 9.97 -4.47 0.52
N GLN A 256 10.99 -4.31 1.37
CA GLN A 256 12.31 -3.78 1.02
C GLN A 256 13.39 -4.87 0.95
N ALA A 257 13.02 -6.13 1.17
CA ALA A 257 13.96 -7.24 1.02
C ALA A 257 14.47 -7.37 -0.43
N MET A 258 15.60 -8.05 -0.58
CA MET A 258 16.17 -8.52 -1.85
C MET A 258 15.78 -9.98 -2.13
N PHE A 259 14.81 -10.50 -1.36
CA PHE A 259 14.22 -11.82 -1.46
C PHE A 259 12.70 -11.68 -1.42
N TYR A 260 12.01 -12.54 -2.16
CA TYR A 260 10.55 -12.65 -2.10
C TYR A 260 10.11 -13.32 -0.78
N PRO A 261 8.80 -13.25 -0.42
CA PRO A 261 8.27 -13.85 0.80
C PRO A 261 8.59 -15.35 1.01
N ASP A 262 8.81 -16.09 -0.08
CA ASP A 262 9.18 -17.51 -0.05
C ASP A 262 10.69 -17.76 0.15
N GLY A 263 11.48 -16.71 0.30
CA GLY A 263 12.94 -16.75 0.44
C GLY A 263 13.69 -16.91 -0.88
N THR A 264 13.04 -16.79 -2.03
CA THR A 264 13.74 -16.79 -3.32
C THR A 264 14.37 -15.42 -3.60
N ALA A 265 15.63 -15.40 -4.04
CA ALA A 265 16.33 -14.15 -4.34
C ALA A 265 15.69 -13.41 -5.53
N THR A 266 15.48 -12.11 -5.38
CA THR A 266 15.02 -11.27 -6.49
C THR A 266 16.15 -11.08 -7.51
N ALA A 267 15.80 -10.62 -8.71
CA ALA A 267 16.81 -10.20 -9.69
C ALA A 267 17.62 -8.98 -9.22
N GLY A 268 17.07 -8.19 -8.28
CA GLY A 268 17.67 -6.96 -7.74
C GLY A 268 18.98 -7.23 -7.00
N LEU A 269 19.09 -8.37 -6.30
CA LEU A 269 20.29 -8.78 -5.56
C LEU A 269 21.56 -8.82 -6.43
N LYS A 270 21.43 -8.91 -7.76
CA LYS A 270 22.58 -8.93 -8.69
C LYS A 270 23.23 -7.55 -8.88
N VAL A 271 22.66 -6.46 -8.38
CA VAL A 271 23.21 -5.11 -8.60
C VAL A 271 24.65 -4.98 -8.07
N TRP A 272 25.00 -5.59 -6.93
CA TRP A 272 26.37 -5.64 -6.38
C TRP A 272 27.40 -6.25 -7.34
N LYS A 273 26.97 -7.14 -8.23
CA LYS A 273 27.80 -7.69 -9.31
C LYS A 273 27.81 -6.77 -10.52
N TYR A 274 26.63 -6.26 -10.90
CA TYR A 274 26.45 -5.49 -12.14
C TYR A 274 27.05 -4.09 -12.09
N VAL A 275 27.15 -3.46 -10.92
CA VAL A 275 27.83 -2.16 -10.78
C VAL A 275 29.30 -2.22 -11.20
N LYS A 276 29.94 -3.39 -11.13
CA LYS A 276 31.34 -3.59 -11.54
C LYS A 276 31.53 -3.67 -13.06
N THR A 277 30.49 -4.04 -13.81
CA THR A 277 30.57 -4.29 -15.25
C THR A 277 29.71 -3.35 -16.09
N GLY A 278 28.82 -2.59 -15.46
CA GLY A 278 27.83 -1.76 -16.15
C GLY A 278 26.83 -2.59 -16.97
N ALA A 279 26.46 -3.77 -16.48
CA ALA A 279 25.55 -4.67 -17.20
C ALA A 279 24.23 -3.96 -17.53
N LYS A 280 23.87 -3.92 -18.81
CA LYS A 280 22.63 -3.31 -19.28
C LYS A 280 21.56 -4.37 -19.47
N VAL A 281 20.34 -4.05 -19.08
CA VAL A 281 19.21 -4.92 -19.39
C VAL A 281 18.89 -4.79 -20.88
N THR A 282 18.90 -5.90 -21.60
CA THR A 282 18.61 -5.93 -23.05
C THR A 282 17.16 -6.28 -23.36
N LYS A 283 16.41 -6.79 -22.38
CA LYS A 283 15.00 -7.18 -22.52
C LYS A 283 14.11 -6.15 -21.86
N ILE A 284 13.16 -5.60 -22.60
CA ILE A 284 12.26 -4.57 -22.09
C ILE A 284 11.13 -5.22 -21.29
N GLY A 285 10.82 -4.66 -20.13
CA GLY A 285 9.72 -5.02 -19.23
C GLY A 285 8.97 -3.76 -18.83
N VAL A 286 7.66 -3.90 -18.62
CA VAL A 286 6.83 -2.88 -17.97
C VAL A 286 6.99 -3.05 -16.46
N GLU A 287 7.43 -1.99 -15.80
CA GLU A 287 7.62 -1.94 -14.35
C GLU A 287 6.42 -1.26 -13.68
N ASP A 288 5.86 -0.22 -14.30
CA ASP A 288 4.69 0.50 -13.78
C ASP A 288 3.85 1.14 -14.90
N ILE A 289 2.54 1.32 -14.66
CA ILE A 289 1.61 2.03 -15.53
C ILE A 289 0.84 3.02 -14.65
N GLU A 290 1.08 4.31 -14.83
CA GLU A 290 0.47 5.35 -14.01
C GLU A 290 -1.06 5.35 -14.14
N THR A 291 -1.73 5.64 -13.03
CA THR A 291 -3.14 6.04 -13.00
C THR A 291 -3.29 7.51 -13.37
N ALA A 292 -4.52 7.92 -13.64
CA ALA A 292 -4.86 9.31 -13.92
C ALA A 292 -5.94 9.81 -12.96
N ASP A 293 -5.99 11.11 -12.75
CA ASP A 293 -7.09 11.76 -12.02
C ASP A 293 -7.62 12.95 -12.83
N VAL A 294 -8.94 13.07 -12.89
CA VAL A 294 -9.66 14.15 -13.58
C VAL A 294 -10.77 14.67 -12.67
N THR A 295 -10.91 15.99 -12.57
CA THR A 295 -12.06 16.61 -11.91
C THR A 295 -12.82 17.48 -12.92
N ALA A 296 -14.14 17.34 -12.94
CA ALA A 296 -15.03 18.12 -13.82
C ALA A 296 -16.33 18.50 -13.10
N GLU A 297 -17.14 19.37 -13.71
CA GLU A 297 -18.48 19.72 -13.19
C GLU A 297 -19.58 18.93 -13.91
N ALA A 298 -20.63 18.59 -13.19
CA ALA A 298 -21.82 17.91 -13.69
C ALA A 298 -22.44 18.69 -14.85
N GLY A 299 -22.64 17.99 -15.98
CA GLY A 299 -23.21 18.56 -17.20
C GLY A 299 -22.20 19.29 -18.11
N LYS A 300 -20.92 19.35 -17.75
CA LYS A 300 -19.85 19.73 -18.70
C LYS A 300 -19.27 18.50 -19.39
N GLU A 301 -18.77 18.69 -20.61
CA GLU A 301 -18.03 17.66 -21.33
C GLU A 301 -16.72 17.37 -20.59
N ILE A 302 -16.41 16.08 -20.41
CA ILE A 302 -15.18 15.64 -19.74
C ILE A 302 -14.14 15.21 -20.78
N GLU A 303 -12.92 15.71 -20.63
CA GLU A 303 -11.77 15.25 -21.40
C GLU A 303 -10.89 14.35 -20.54
N LEU A 304 -10.87 13.05 -20.85
CA LEU A 304 -9.95 12.10 -20.21
C LEU A 304 -8.55 12.16 -20.87
N PRO A 305 -7.46 11.89 -20.14
CA PRO A 305 -6.11 11.98 -20.68
C PRO A 305 -5.90 11.03 -21.85
N LYS A 306 -5.27 11.50 -22.93
CA LYS A 306 -5.00 10.66 -24.11
C LYS A 306 -3.82 9.71 -23.92
N THR A 307 -2.97 10.01 -22.94
CA THR A 307 -1.78 9.24 -22.61
C THR A 307 -1.62 9.11 -21.10
N VAL A 308 -1.00 8.03 -20.67
CA VAL A 308 -0.47 7.85 -19.30
C VAL A 308 1.00 7.46 -19.41
N ASN A 309 1.82 7.75 -18.39
CA ASN A 309 3.19 7.27 -18.44
C ASN A 309 3.25 5.78 -18.10
N VAL A 310 4.00 5.05 -18.92
CA VAL A 310 4.43 3.69 -18.65
C VAL A 310 5.90 3.74 -18.29
N THR A 311 6.24 3.23 -17.11
CA THR A 311 7.62 3.08 -16.68
C THR A 311 8.12 1.72 -17.16
N TYR A 312 9.00 1.75 -18.15
CA TYR A 312 9.77 0.59 -18.54
C TYR A 312 11.05 0.50 -17.70
N ASN A 313 11.65 -0.68 -17.66
CA ASN A 313 12.94 -0.92 -17.00
C ASN A 313 14.13 -0.14 -17.58
N THR A 314 13.93 0.59 -18.67
CA THR A 314 14.96 1.37 -19.36
C THR A 314 14.64 2.85 -19.46
N GLU A 315 13.36 3.23 -19.38
CA GLU A 315 12.86 4.59 -19.65
C GLU A 315 11.41 4.74 -19.18
N LYS A 316 10.96 5.97 -18.97
CA LYS A 316 9.54 6.31 -18.81
C LYS A 316 9.02 6.92 -20.11
N VAL A 317 7.89 6.45 -20.62
CA VAL A 317 7.31 6.86 -21.91
C VAL A 317 5.83 7.15 -21.73
N ALA A 318 5.34 8.28 -22.27
CA ALA A 318 3.90 8.53 -22.37
C ALA A 318 3.30 7.63 -23.46
N GLU A 319 2.47 6.67 -23.05
CA GLU A 319 1.81 5.72 -23.93
C GLU A 319 0.34 6.06 -24.09
N ASN A 320 -0.22 5.75 -25.27
CA ASN A 320 -1.64 5.99 -25.53
C ASN A 320 -2.52 5.10 -24.66
N VAL A 321 -3.56 5.71 -24.09
CA VAL A 321 -4.60 5.03 -23.32
C VAL A 321 -5.96 5.23 -23.99
N ILE A 322 -6.77 4.17 -23.96
CA ILE A 322 -8.17 4.21 -24.36
C ILE A 322 -9.00 3.92 -23.13
N TRP A 323 -9.84 4.88 -22.74
CA TRP A 323 -10.70 4.77 -21.56
C TRP A 323 -12.03 4.12 -21.92
N ASN A 324 -12.47 3.18 -21.08
CA ASN A 324 -13.79 2.57 -21.17
C ASN A 324 -14.80 3.38 -20.34
N THR A 325 -15.59 4.20 -21.02
CA THR A 325 -16.64 5.03 -20.41
C THR A 325 -18.03 4.39 -20.48
N ASP A 326 -18.14 3.14 -20.93
CA ASP A 326 -19.43 2.48 -21.12
C ASP A 326 -20.17 2.34 -19.78
N GLY A 327 -21.44 2.75 -19.76
CA GLY A 327 -22.28 2.70 -18.57
C GLY A 327 -21.98 3.77 -17.51
N ILE A 328 -21.04 4.69 -17.76
CA ILE A 328 -20.74 5.78 -16.85
C ILE A 328 -21.48 7.05 -17.28
N ASP A 329 -22.27 7.60 -16.36
CA ASP A 329 -23.00 8.84 -16.56
C ASP A 329 -22.29 10.00 -15.85
N PHE A 330 -21.36 10.66 -16.58
CA PHE A 330 -20.64 11.84 -16.08
C PHE A 330 -21.51 13.09 -15.95
N SER A 331 -22.80 13.05 -16.32
CA SER A 331 -23.70 14.17 -16.06
C SER A 331 -24.12 14.25 -14.59
N LYS A 332 -23.87 13.20 -13.80
CA LYS A 332 -24.19 13.14 -12.38
C LYS A 332 -22.94 13.42 -11.56
N ALA A 333 -23.12 14.13 -10.45
CA ALA A 333 -22.04 14.28 -9.50
C ALA A 333 -21.72 12.96 -8.80
N GLY A 334 -20.45 12.72 -8.54
CA GLY A 334 -19.94 11.49 -7.94
C GLY A 334 -18.47 11.27 -8.28
N THR A 335 -17.89 10.27 -7.62
CA THR A 335 -16.56 9.76 -7.96
C THR A 335 -16.72 8.48 -8.76
N TYR A 336 -16.10 8.44 -9.93
CA TYR A 336 -16.14 7.32 -10.86
C TYR A 336 -14.73 6.78 -11.07
N THR A 337 -14.62 5.48 -11.26
CA THR A 337 -13.36 4.86 -11.70
C THR A 337 -13.56 4.39 -13.13
N VAL A 338 -12.74 4.92 -14.04
CA VAL A 338 -12.78 4.59 -15.47
C VAL A 338 -11.59 3.69 -15.78
N GLU A 339 -11.82 2.48 -16.27
CA GLU A 339 -10.74 1.59 -16.67
C GLU A 339 -10.13 2.02 -18.00
N GLY A 340 -8.80 1.99 -18.10
CA GLY A 340 -8.04 2.34 -19.29
C GLY A 340 -7.26 1.16 -19.84
N THR A 341 -7.24 1.01 -21.16
CA THR A 341 -6.32 0.10 -21.85
C THR A 341 -5.17 0.89 -22.44
N VAL A 342 -3.95 0.62 -21.96
CA VAL A 342 -2.72 1.24 -22.44
C VAL A 342 -2.09 0.36 -23.49
N LYS A 343 -1.73 0.93 -24.65
CA LYS A 343 -1.02 0.20 -25.71
C LYS A 343 0.48 0.44 -25.59
N PHE A 344 1.26 -0.62 -25.43
CA PHE A 344 2.71 -0.50 -25.33
C PHE A 344 3.34 -0.22 -26.69
N SER A 345 4.18 0.80 -26.76
CA SER A 345 5.01 1.08 -27.95
C SER A 345 6.25 0.17 -28.04
N ARG A 346 6.58 -0.54 -26.96
CA ARG A 346 7.74 -1.43 -26.87
C ARG A 346 7.33 -2.91 -26.94
N LYS A 347 8.23 -3.75 -27.46
CA LYS A 347 8.08 -5.20 -27.37
C LYS A 347 8.46 -5.66 -25.96
N ILE A 348 7.52 -6.26 -25.25
CA ILE A 348 7.72 -6.67 -23.85
C ILE A 348 8.24 -8.10 -23.79
N GLU A 349 9.42 -8.30 -23.22
CA GLU A 349 10.16 -9.56 -23.24
C GLU A 349 10.41 -10.15 -21.84
N ARG A 350 10.01 -9.43 -20.78
CA ARG A 350 10.10 -9.87 -19.38
C ARG A 350 8.98 -9.28 -18.51
N GLY A 351 8.86 -9.77 -17.28
CA GLY A 351 7.91 -9.26 -16.28
C GLY A 351 6.47 -9.75 -16.49
N ALA A 352 5.53 -9.17 -15.74
CA ALA A 352 4.11 -9.56 -15.74
C ALA A 352 3.41 -9.32 -17.10
N TYR A 353 3.97 -8.43 -17.93
CA TYR A 353 3.47 -8.08 -19.26
C TYR A 353 4.25 -8.74 -20.39
N LYS A 354 5.08 -9.74 -20.11
CA LYS A 354 5.83 -10.46 -21.14
C LYS A 354 4.90 -10.96 -22.26
N ASP A 355 5.30 -10.70 -23.50
CA ASP A 355 4.58 -11.05 -24.73
C ASP A 355 3.20 -10.35 -24.88
N LYS A 356 2.83 -9.46 -23.96
CA LYS A 356 1.62 -8.61 -24.08
C LYS A 356 1.93 -7.34 -24.87
N THR A 357 0.91 -6.85 -25.56
CA THR A 357 0.95 -5.57 -26.32
C THR A 357 0.18 -4.46 -25.63
N THR A 358 -0.55 -4.79 -24.56
CA THR A 358 -1.38 -3.85 -23.79
C THR A 358 -1.29 -4.12 -22.30
N GLY A 359 -1.57 -3.09 -21.53
CA GLY A 359 -1.79 -3.14 -20.09
C GLY A 359 -3.06 -2.40 -19.70
N THR A 360 -3.45 -2.50 -18.44
CA THR A 360 -4.63 -1.84 -17.88
C THR A 360 -4.19 -0.77 -16.88
N THR A 361 -4.92 0.34 -16.84
CA THR A 361 -4.78 1.42 -15.85
C THR A 361 -6.17 1.90 -15.41
N LYS A 362 -6.24 2.87 -14.51
CA LYS A 362 -7.48 3.48 -14.02
C LYS A 362 -7.37 5.00 -14.04
N CYS A 363 -8.50 5.66 -14.29
CA CYS A 363 -8.67 7.09 -14.08
C CYS A 363 -9.71 7.30 -12.97
N THR A 364 -9.36 8.03 -11.91
CA THR A 364 -10.37 8.54 -10.98
C THR A 364 -10.97 9.80 -11.59
N VAL A 365 -12.28 9.79 -11.78
CA VAL A 365 -13.03 10.94 -12.29
C VAL A 365 -13.94 11.46 -11.20
N VAL A 366 -13.70 12.67 -10.74
CA VAL A 366 -14.55 13.36 -9.76
C VAL A 366 -15.43 14.35 -10.50
N ILE A 367 -16.73 14.04 -10.60
CA ILE A 367 -17.72 14.99 -11.10
C ILE A 367 -18.34 15.71 -9.90
N LYS A 368 -18.08 17.01 -9.81
CA LYS A 368 -18.66 17.89 -8.80
C LYS A 368 -19.99 18.47 -9.33
N GLN A 369 -20.98 18.69 -8.47
CA GLN A 369 -22.10 19.57 -8.82
C GLN A 369 -21.60 20.98 -9.21
N LYS A 370 -22.43 21.76 -9.93
CA LYS A 370 -22.07 23.14 -10.23
C LYS A 370 -21.95 23.96 -8.94
N ASN A 371 -20.81 24.62 -8.74
CA ASN A 371 -20.66 25.57 -7.64
C ASN A 371 -21.55 26.81 -7.89
N LEU A 372 -22.38 27.14 -6.90
CA LEU A 372 -23.26 28.31 -6.92
C LEU A 372 -22.54 29.58 -6.46
N ILE A 373 -21.33 29.45 -5.91
CA ILE A 373 -20.37 30.55 -5.80
C ILE A 373 -19.75 30.74 -7.18
N THR A 374 -20.28 31.70 -7.93
CA THR A 374 -19.96 31.88 -9.36
C THR A 374 -18.64 32.60 -9.64
N ASP A 375 -18.08 33.27 -8.64
CA ASP A 375 -16.78 33.92 -8.71
C ASP A 375 -15.72 32.94 -8.20
N ALA A 376 -14.92 32.40 -9.11
CA ALA A 376 -13.94 31.35 -8.78
C ALA A 376 -12.85 31.84 -7.82
N ASP A 377 -12.47 33.13 -7.92
CA ASP A 377 -11.50 33.72 -7.01
C ASP A 377 -12.08 33.82 -5.59
N ASP A 378 -13.38 34.13 -5.47
CA ASP A 378 -14.05 34.13 -4.17
C ASP A 378 -14.15 32.70 -3.62
N ALA A 379 -14.50 31.72 -4.46
CA ALA A 379 -14.62 30.33 -4.04
C ALA A 379 -13.30 29.76 -3.50
N GLY A 380 -12.15 30.13 -4.09
CA GLY A 380 -10.82 29.71 -3.64
C GLY A 380 -10.12 30.69 -2.70
N PHE A 381 -10.80 31.68 -2.12
CA PHE A 381 -10.17 32.70 -1.27
C PHE A 381 -8.97 33.45 -1.93
N GLU A 382 -8.94 33.53 -3.26
CA GLU A 382 -7.89 34.18 -4.06
C GLU A 382 -7.89 35.71 -3.91
N LYS A 383 -8.99 36.25 -3.35
CA LYS A 383 -9.12 37.66 -2.99
C LYS A 383 -9.96 37.82 -1.72
N ALA A 384 -9.62 38.83 -0.91
CA ALA A 384 -10.30 39.11 0.34
C ALA A 384 -11.54 40.04 0.18
N ASP A 385 -11.73 40.65 -0.99
CA ASP A 385 -12.67 41.76 -1.22
C ASP A 385 -14.12 41.43 -0.83
N ASN A 386 -14.53 40.18 -0.98
CA ASN A 386 -15.90 39.71 -0.71
C ASN A 386 -16.08 39.04 0.66
N PHE A 387 -15.11 39.19 1.55
CA PHE A 387 -15.14 38.60 2.88
C PHE A 387 -15.11 39.65 4.00
N THR A 388 -15.57 39.22 5.17
CA THR A 388 -15.32 39.86 6.46
C THR A 388 -14.88 38.78 7.43
N ALA A 389 -13.89 39.06 8.27
CA ALA A 389 -13.46 38.14 9.32
C ALA A 389 -13.55 38.81 10.70
N ASP A 390 -13.92 38.04 11.72
CA ASP A 390 -13.70 38.44 13.11
C ASP A 390 -12.19 38.31 13.42
N ASN A 391 -11.47 39.43 13.33
CA ASN A 391 -10.00 39.53 13.36
C ASN A 391 -9.36 39.19 14.73
N LYS A 392 -9.97 38.36 15.56
CA LYS A 392 -9.39 37.90 16.83
C LYS A 392 -8.25 36.91 16.63
N ILE A 393 -8.42 35.98 15.68
CA ILE A 393 -7.43 34.94 15.35
C ILE A 393 -7.22 34.74 13.84
N VAL A 394 -8.17 35.18 13.01
CA VAL A 394 -8.02 35.17 11.55
C VAL A 394 -7.01 36.24 11.16
N ASP A 395 -5.84 35.83 10.68
CA ASP A 395 -4.77 36.77 10.29
C ASP A 395 -4.86 37.15 8.81
N SER A 396 -5.43 36.29 7.95
CA SER A 396 -5.68 36.59 6.54
C SER A 396 -6.84 35.77 5.97
N VAL A 397 -7.63 36.39 5.10
CA VAL A 397 -8.68 35.70 4.31
C VAL A 397 -8.19 35.38 2.89
N SER A 398 -6.97 35.78 2.54
CA SER A 398 -6.32 35.50 1.24
C SER A 398 -4.80 35.50 1.43
N SER A 399 -4.31 34.47 2.12
CA SER A 399 -2.90 34.21 2.40
C SER A 399 -2.28 33.46 1.24
N THR A 400 -1.16 33.96 0.71
CA THR A 400 -0.34 33.27 -0.31
C THR A 400 0.78 32.43 0.30
N LYS A 401 0.71 32.15 1.61
CA LYS A 401 1.63 31.22 2.28
C LYS A 401 1.43 29.79 1.74
N ASP A 402 2.36 28.89 2.01
CA ASP A 402 2.42 27.54 1.40
C ASP A 402 1.47 26.52 2.05
N ASP A 403 0.23 26.91 2.34
CA ASP A 403 -0.76 26.18 3.14
C ASP A 403 -2.17 26.09 2.51
N LYS A 404 -2.30 26.51 1.25
CA LYS A 404 -3.48 26.38 0.38
C LYS A 404 -3.75 24.94 -0.08
N LYS A 405 -5.03 24.59 -0.28
CA LYS A 405 -5.44 23.30 -0.89
C LYS A 405 -5.30 23.37 -2.40
N SER A 406 -5.80 24.46 -2.98
CA SER A 406 -5.85 24.69 -4.41
C SER A 406 -5.47 26.13 -4.73
N GLY A 407 -5.37 26.48 -6.01
CA GLY A 407 -5.14 27.85 -6.43
C GLY A 407 -3.86 28.51 -5.88
N ALA A 408 -3.93 29.81 -5.59
CA ALA A 408 -2.78 30.63 -5.19
C ALA A 408 -2.87 31.20 -3.76
N ALA A 409 -4.05 31.21 -3.14
CA ALA A 409 -4.26 31.67 -1.78
C ALA A 409 -5.31 30.86 -1.01
N CYS A 410 -5.38 31.05 0.30
CA CYS A 410 -6.40 30.48 1.17
C CYS A 410 -6.66 31.40 2.37
N ALA A 411 -7.71 31.16 3.15
CA ALA A 411 -7.86 31.82 4.45
C ALA A 411 -7.03 31.09 5.53
N HIS A 412 -6.47 31.84 6.48
CA HIS A 412 -5.56 31.34 7.51
C HIS A 412 -5.91 31.96 8.87
N TRP A 413 -5.65 31.23 9.95
CA TRP A 413 -5.74 31.73 11.32
C TRP A 413 -4.59 31.22 12.19
N TYR A 414 -4.30 31.97 13.24
CA TYR A 414 -3.40 31.56 14.31
C TYR A 414 -3.85 32.13 15.66
N ASN A 415 -4.16 31.25 16.61
CA ASN A 415 -4.48 31.64 17.97
C ASN A 415 -3.22 31.70 18.84
N ALA A 416 -2.55 32.85 18.84
CA ALA A 416 -1.35 33.08 19.67
C ALA A 416 -1.62 33.24 21.17
N GLY A 417 -2.89 33.41 21.59
CA GLY A 417 -3.24 34.04 22.86
C GLY A 417 -4.10 33.20 23.80
N THR A 418 -5.40 33.11 23.49
CA THR A 418 -6.50 32.68 24.38
C THR A 418 -6.62 31.17 24.47
N ASP A 419 -7.06 30.65 25.63
CA ASP A 419 -7.20 29.20 25.86
C ASP A 419 -8.09 28.52 24.81
N VAL A 420 -9.22 29.15 24.45
CA VAL A 420 -10.06 28.82 23.28
C VAL A 420 -10.59 30.12 22.67
N ALA A 421 -10.47 30.28 21.35
CA ALA A 421 -11.02 31.39 20.59
C ALA A 421 -12.02 30.89 19.55
N GLU A 422 -13.12 31.63 19.39
CA GLU A 422 -14.05 31.46 18.27
C GLU A 422 -13.91 32.65 17.32
N ALA A 423 -13.90 32.38 16.01
CA ALA A 423 -13.89 33.38 14.95
C ALA A 423 -14.69 32.90 13.74
N GLU A 424 -15.13 33.85 12.93
CA GLU A 424 -15.90 33.58 11.73
C GLU A 424 -15.33 34.33 10.53
N ILE A 425 -15.37 33.70 9.37
CA ILE A 425 -15.12 34.31 8.07
C ILE A 425 -16.42 34.25 7.28
N THR A 426 -16.99 35.42 7.00
CA THR A 426 -18.28 35.56 6.31
C THR A 426 -18.06 36.00 4.87
N TYR A 427 -18.61 35.23 3.92
CA TYR A 427 -18.73 35.63 2.53
C TYR A 427 -19.94 36.56 2.38
N LYS A 428 -19.69 37.86 2.17
CA LYS A 428 -20.73 38.91 2.25
C LYS A 428 -21.55 39.10 0.98
N LYS A 429 -21.12 38.48 -0.13
CA LYS A 429 -21.84 38.56 -1.41
C LYS A 429 -23.03 37.61 -1.37
N ALA A 430 -24.20 38.18 -1.08
CA ALA A 430 -25.44 37.40 -0.96
C ALA A 430 -25.74 36.60 -2.24
N ILE A 431 -26.01 35.31 -2.08
CA ILE A 431 -26.36 34.38 -3.16
C ILE A 431 -27.88 34.18 -3.13
N THR A 432 -28.56 34.41 -4.25
CA THR A 432 -30.00 34.17 -4.35
C THR A 432 -30.23 32.71 -4.75
N LEU A 433 -30.84 31.94 -3.87
CA LEU A 433 -31.13 30.52 -4.05
C LEU A 433 -32.64 30.32 -4.21
N ALA A 434 -33.05 29.52 -5.20
CA ALA A 434 -34.44 29.11 -5.36
C ALA A 434 -34.87 28.15 -4.24
N SER A 435 -36.17 27.79 -4.17
CA SER A 435 -36.60 26.71 -3.29
C SER A 435 -35.93 25.37 -3.67
N GLY A 436 -35.54 24.59 -2.67
CA GLY A 436 -34.79 23.35 -2.85
C GLY A 436 -33.93 22.99 -1.65
N GLU A 437 -33.14 21.95 -1.81
CA GLU A 437 -32.17 21.47 -0.82
C GLU A 437 -30.75 21.75 -1.31
N TYR A 438 -29.89 22.16 -0.38
CA TYR A 438 -28.55 22.66 -0.67
C TYR A 438 -27.56 22.14 0.37
N ILE A 439 -26.30 22.04 -0.05
CA ILE A 439 -25.16 21.82 0.83
C ILE A 439 -24.18 22.98 0.64
N PHE A 440 -23.73 23.55 1.75
CA PHE A 440 -22.56 24.40 1.80
C PHE A 440 -21.44 23.66 2.52
N GLU A 441 -20.29 23.55 1.87
CA GLU A 441 -19.10 22.91 2.40
C GLU A 441 -17.83 23.65 1.95
N TYR A 442 -16.73 23.34 2.60
CA TYR A 442 -15.40 23.84 2.25
C TYR A 442 -14.35 22.86 2.78
N VAL A 443 -13.07 23.04 2.44
CA VAL A 443 -12.00 22.20 2.99
C VAL A 443 -11.19 22.96 4.01
N GLY A 444 -10.75 22.29 5.07
CA GLY A 444 -9.91 22.89 6.08
C GLY A 444 -8.92 21.91 6.71
N GLN A 445 -7.79 22.44 7.17
CA GLN A 445 -6.76 21.71 7.92
C GLN A 445 -6.30 22.58 9.09
N GLY A 446 -5.65 21.99 10.09
CA GLY A 446 -5.18 22.76 11.24
C GLY A 446 -4.70 21.90 12.38
N ALA A 447 -4.36 22.54 13.49
CA ALA A 447 -3.89 21.90 14.71
C ALA A 447 -4.86 20.79 15.18
N ASP A 448 -4.29 19.71 15.71
CA ASP A 448 -5.09 18.61 16.25
C ASP A 448 -5.95 19.12 17.42
N GLY A 449 -7.27 18.86 17.34
CA GLY A 449 -8.25 19.31 18.33
C GLY A 449 -8.90 20.67 18.05
N ASP A 450 -8.40 21.48 17.11
CA ASP A 450 -9.14 22.65 16.62
C ASP A 450 -10.37 22.18 15.81
N GLU A 451 -11.41 23.00 15.73
CA GLU A 451 -12.67 22.63 15.07
C GLU A 451 -13.13 23.67 14.05
N LEU A 452 -13.81 23.20 13.02
CA LEU A 452 -14.45 24.03 11.99
C LEU A 452 -15.93 23.68 11.85
N TYR A 453 -16.77 24.66 11.53
CA TYR A 453 -18.18 24.43 11.19
C TYR A 453 -18.63 25.28 10.00
N ALA A 454 -19.58 24.78 9.23
CA ALA A 454 -20.21 25.54 8.14
C ALA A 454 -21.53 26.13 8.62
N GLU A 455 -21.80 27.39 8.28
CA GLU A 455 -23.04 28.06 8.66
C GLU A 455 -23.57 28.90 7.50
N VAL A 456 -24.90 28.98 7.39
CA VAL A 456 -25.61 29.72 6.36
C VAL A 456 -26.60 30.65 7.04
N MET A 457 -26.56 31.94 6.67
CA MET A 457 -27.44 32.97 7.21
C MET A 457 -28.32 33.59 6.13
N ASP A 458 -29.46 34.17 6.52
CA ASP A 458 -30.29 34.99 5.65
C ASP A 458 -29.79 36.44 5.56
N SER A 459 -30.46 37.26 4.76
CA SER A 459 -30.12 38.67 4.57
C SER A 459 -30.32 39.56 5.81
N GLU A 460 -31.04 39.08 6.83
CA GLU A 460 -31.26 39.78 8.10
C GLU A 460 -30.23 39.34 9.16
N GLY A 461 -29.36 38.37 8.84
CA GLY A 461 -28.37 37.80 9.74
C GLY A 461 -28.90 36.69 10.63
N ASN A 462 -30.10 36.15 10.34
CA ASN A 462 -30.61 34.98 11.06
C ASN A 462 -29.96 33.71 10.52
N ILE A 463 -29.56 32.81 11.41
CA ILE A 463 -29.00 31.50 11.05
C ILE A 463 -30.10 30.64 10.42
N ILE A 464 -29.88 30.22 9.18
CA ILE A 464 -30.75 29.27 8.47
C ILE A 464 -30.37 27.85 8.87
N ALA A 465 -29.06 27.56 8.87
CA ALA A 465 -28.53 26.26 9.26
C ALA A 465 -27.07 26.39 9.70
N LYS A 466 -26.68 25.52 10.63
CA LYS A 466 -25.31 25.37 11.13
C LYS A 466 -24.97 23.89 11.17
N GLY A 467 -23.81 23.53 10.63
CA GLY A 467 -23.28 22.18 10.64
C GLY A 467 -22.65 21.82 11.99
N ASP A 468 -22.38 20.53 12.18
CA ASP A 468 -21.63 20.06 13.34
C ASP A 468 -20.17 20.54 13.27
N ASN A 469 -19.54 20.66 14.43
CA ASN A 469 -18.11 20.93 14.53
C ASN A 469 -17.31 19.72 14.02
N VAL A 470 -16.35 19.98 13.14
CA VAL A 470 -15.43 18.98 12.60
C VAL A 470 -14.05 19.21 13.17
N THR A 471 -13.57 18.25 13.95
CA THR A 471 -12.24 18.28 14.56
C THR A 471 -11.13 18.05 13.52
N LEU A 472 -10.15 18.94 13.52
CA LEU A 472 -8.94 18.91 12.70
C LEU A 472 -7.88 18.00 13.33
N THR A 473 -7.00 17.45 12.50
CA THR A 473 -6.06 16.39 12.90
C THR A 473 -4.63 16.61 12.37
N GLY A 474 -4.24 17.86 12.11
CA GLY A 474 -2.88 18.23 11.70
C GLY A 474 -2.71 18.63 10.23
N TRP A 475 -1.45 18.89 9.88
CA TRP A 475 -1.02 19.35 8.55
C TRP A 475 -1.28 18.33 7.45
N LYS A 476 -1.78 18.80 6.31
CA LYS A 476 -2.21 18.04 5.13
C LYS A 476 -3.31 17.00 5.37
N ASN A 477 -3.87 16.95 6.57
CA ASN A 477 -5.03 16.13 6.90
C ASN A 477 -6.32 16.95 6.71
N TRP A 478 -6.67 17.18 5.44
CA TRP A 478 -7.83 17.99 5.07
C TRP A 478 -9.16 17.35 5.51
N LYS A 479 -10.02 18.16 6.11
CA LYS A 479 -11.40 17.83 6.51
C LYS A 479 -12.38 18.65 5.68
N THR A 480 -13.63 18.19 5.60
CA THR A 480 -14.70 18.87 4.88
C THR A 480 -15.87 19.21 5.81
N PRO A 481 -15.81 20.34 6.52
CA PRO A 481 -16.97 20.86 7.25
C PRO A 481 -18.11 21.17 6.27
N SER A 482 -19.33 20.83 6.65
CA SER A 482 -20.50 21.01 5.78
C SER A 482 -21.77 21.26 6.57
N VAL A 483 -22.74 21.86 5.90
CA VAL A 483 -24.10 22.05 6.40
C VAL A 483 -25.11 21.81 5.28
N SER A 484 -26.11 20.97 5.57
CA SER A 484 -27.26 20.75 4.68
C SER A 484 -28.43 21.63 5.12
N PHE A 485 -29.12 22.24 4.17
CA PHE A 485 -30.27 23.10 4.46
C PHE A 485 -31.33 23.06 3.37
N LYS A 486 -32.57 23.38 3.74
CA LYS A 486 -33.73 23.42 2.85
C LYS A 486 -34.34 24.81 2.83
N LEU A 487 -34.67 25.28 1.63
CA LEU A 487 -35.38 26.53 1.40
C LEU A 487 -36.75 26.25 0.77
N GLU A 488 -37.82 26.75 1.39
CA GLU A 488 -39.19 26.58 0.87
C GLU A 488 -39.55 27.62 -0.21
N LYS A 489 -38.76 28.69 -0.32
CA LYS A 489 -38.94 29.79 -1.29
C LYS A 489 -37.60 30.40 -1.65
N GLU A 490 -37.58 31.22 -2.69
CA GLU A 490 -36.41 32.00 -3.06
C GLU A 490 -35.92 32.84 -1.87
N THR A 491 -34.64 32.68 -1.53
CA THR A 491 -34.02 33.30 -0.35
C THR A 491 -32.61 33.76 -0.68
N LYS A 492 -32.22 34.93 -0.18
CA LYS A 492 -30.83 35.41 -0.24
C LYS A 492 -30.07 34.91 0.96
N VAL A 493 -28.94 34.26 0.73
CA VAL A 493 -28.10 33.69 1.78
C VAL A 493 -26.68 34.25 1.77
N THR A 494 -26.05 34.29 2.93
CA THR A 494 -24.61 34.48 3.11
C THR A 494 -24.00 33.23 3.73
N LEU A 495 -22.71 33.02 3.51
CA LEU A 495 -22.00 31.80 3.90
C LEU A 495 -20.96 32.14 4.97
N VAL A 496 -20.82 31.27 5.97
CA VAL A 496 -19.93 31.48 7.12
C VAL A 496 -19.07 30.25 7.34
N VAL A 497 -17.76 30.48 7.42
CA VAL A 497 -16.78 29.54 7.97
C VAL A 497 -16.62 29.87 9.44
N GLY A 498 -16.98 28.94 10.31
CA GLY A 498 -16.73 29.02 11.75
C GLY A 498 -15.45 28.32 12.15
N ILE A 499 -14.71 28.93 13.07
CA ILE A 499 -13.40 28.46 13.58
C ILE A 499 -13.46 28.43 15.10
N VAL A 500 -13.11 27.29 15.69
CA VAL A 500 -12.88 27.14 17.13
C VAL A 500 -11.44 26.67 17.31
N SER A 501 -10.60 27.51 17.90
CA SER A 501 -9.16 27.27 17.97
C SER A 501 -8.64 27.34 19.40
N ALA A 502 -7.94 26.29 19.84
CA ALA A 502 -7.27 26.27 21.13
C ALA A 502 -6.02 27.16 21.12
N LYS A 503 -5.45 27.45 22.30
CA LYS A 503 -4.19 28.21 22.39
C LYS A 503 -3.05 27.54 21.63
N GLY A 504 -2.41 28.27 20.73
CA GLY A 504 -1.38 27.76 19.82
C GLY A 504 -1.95 27.06 18.58
N GLY A 505 -3.28 26.97 18.47
CA GLY A 505 -4.00 26.45 17.33
C GLY A 505 -3.79 27.32 16.08
N TRP A 506 -3.84 26.67 14.94
CA TRP A 506 -3.58 27.24 13.63
C TRP A 506 -4.37 26.45 12.59
N GLY A 507 -4.60 27.04 11.43
CA GLY A 507 -5.11 26.28 10.30
C GLY A 507 -5.41 27.13 9.09
N THR A 508 -5.88 26.44 8.06
CA THR A 508 -6.33 27.05 6.81
C THR A 508 -7.66 26.50 6.35
N VAL A 509 -8.44 27.36 5.69
CA VAL A 509 -9.65 26.95 4.95
C VAL A 509 -9.54 27.40 3.50
N ASP A 510 -10.09 26.60 2.61
CA ASP A 510 -10.01 26.77 1.17
C ASP A 510 -11.25 26.16 0.46
N ASP A 511 -11.37 26.35 -0.85
CA ASP A 511 -12.34 25.73 -1.75
C ASP A 511 -13.80 25.76 -1.24
N LEU A 512 -14.36 26.96 -1.04
CA LEU A 512 -15.79 27.15 -0.74
C LEU A 512 -16.66 26.55 -1.84
N TYR A 513 -17.65 25.77 -1.42
CA TYR A 513 -18.47 25.00 -2.34
C TYR A 513 -19.93 24.96 -1.88
N LEU A 514 -20.79 25.65 -2.62
CA LEU A 514 -22.23 25.68 -2.41
C LEU A 514 -22.92 25.04 -3.61
N TYR A 515 -23.77 24.05 -3.41
CA TYR A 515 -24.47 23.40 -4.51
C TYR A 515 -25.87 22.94 -4.12
N GLN A 516 -26.74 22.81 -5.13
CA GLN A 516 -28.09 22.30 -4.97
C GLN A 516 -28.07 20.77 -5.07
N THR A 517 -28.67 20.08 -4.09
CA THR A 517 -28.82 18.63 -4.10
C THR A 517 -30.18 18.20 -4.65
N LYS A 518 -31.20 19.04 -4.50
CA LYS A 518 -32.56 18.77 -5.01
C LYS A 518 -33.32 20.07 -5.33
N SER A 519 -33.94 20.12 -6.51
CA SER A 519 -34.91 21.17 -6.85
C SER A 519 -36.29 20.84 -6.28
N ALA A 520 -37.06 21.86 -5.90
CA ALA A 520 -38.48 21.65 -5.59
C ALA A 520 -39.25 21.45 -6.91
N ASP A 521 -39.68 20.22 -7.22
CA ASP A 521 -40.43 19.90 -8.44
C ASP A 521 -41.63 20.85 -8.62
N LYS A 522 -41.77 21.42 -9.83
CA LYS A 522 -43.07 21.93 -10.29
C LYS A 522 -43.95 20.72 -10.57
N SER A 523 -45.11 20.65 -9.93
CA SER A 523 -46.15 19.68 -10.26
C SER A 523 -46.51 19.75 -11.75
N ASP A 524 -46.42 18.61 -12.45
CA ASP A 524 -47.12 18.37 -13.70
C ASP A 524 -48.64 18.41 -13.43
N ALA A 525 -49.24 19.58 -13.61
CA ALA A 525 -50.68 19.77 -13.75
C ALA A 525 -50.94 21.14 -14.37
N ASP A 526 -51.01 21.21 -15.70
CA ASP A 526 -52.21 21.67 -16.43
C ASP A 526 -51.90 21.69 -17.95
N ASN A 527 -52.50 20.76 -18.68
CA ASN A 527 -52.84 21.02 -20.08
C ASN A 527 -54.27 20.51 -20.29
N GLY A 528 -55.22 21.16 -19.62
CA GLY A 528 -56.62 21.11 -20.01
C GLY A 528 -56.80 21.75 -21.39
N ASN A 529 -57.12 20.93 -22.39
CA ASN A 529 -57.96 21.37 -23.49
C ASN A 529 -59.19 20.47 -23.58
N THR A 530 -60.34 21.09 -23.38
CA THR A 530 -61.70 20.58 -23.47
C THR A 530 -62.09 20.24 -24.90
N GLY A 531 -62.83 19.16 -25.09
CA GLY A 531 -63.54 18.87 -26.34
C GLY A 531 -64.42 17.63 -26.19
N ASP A 532 -65.73 17.86 -26.10
CA ASP A 532 -66.82 16.89 -26.01
C ASP A 532 -66.84 15.85 -27.16
N ASP A 533 -67.37 14.67 -26.83
CA ASP A 533 -68.56 14.04 -27.42
C ASP A 533 -68.50 12.53 -27.77
N GLU A 534 -69.51 11.85 -27.25
CA GLU A 534 -70.27 10.72 -27.81
C GLU A 534 -69.63 9.34 -28.10
N ASN A 535 -69.75 8.48 -27.09
CA ASN A 535 -70.50 7.21 -27.13
C ASN A 535 -70.95 6.65 -28.52
N LYS A 536 -70.26 5.63 -29.05
CA LYS A 536 -70.92 4.50 -29.74
C LYS A 536 -70.02 3.29 -29.98
N LYS A 537 -70.40 2.17 -29.36
CA LYS A 537 -70.20 0.82 -29.93
C LYS A 537 -71.07 0.70 -31.20
N PRO A 538 -70.66 -0.04 -32.25
CA PRO A 538 -71.30 -1.33 -32.45
C PRO A 538 -70.37 -2.43 -32.99
N ASP A 539 -70.95 -3.61 -33.04
CA ASP A 539 -70.42 -4.96 -33.25
C ASP A 539 -69.69 -5.24 -34.57
N THR A 540 -68.84 -6.28 -34.50
CA THR A 540 -68.36 -7.21 -35.56
C THR A 540 -69.51 -7.78 -36.44
N PRO A 541 -69.28 -8.54 -37.56
CA PRO A 541 -68.05 -9.16 -38.08
C PRO A 541 -67.83 -9.07 -39.62
N SER A 542 -66.62 -9.36 -40.12
CA SER A 542 -66.45 -10.23 -41.30
C SER A 542 -65.04 -10.79 -41.39
N THR A 543 -65.03 -12.09 -41.65
CA THR A 543 -63.94 -13.00 -41.99
C THR A 543 -63.27 -12.63 -43.32
N ASP A 544 -61.94 -12.78 -43.43
CA ASP A 544 -61.33 -13.90 -44.15
C ASP A 544 -59.79 -13.80 -44.16
N ASP A 545 -59.19 -14.88 -43.64
CA ASP A 545 -58.03 -15.62 -44.12
C ASP A 545 -56.65 -14.97 -44.39
N ASN A 546 -55.78 -15.25 -43.41
CA ASN A 546 -54.57 -16.07 -43.55
C ASN A 546 -53.36 -15.57 -44.37
N ASN A 547 -52.43 -15.00 -43.60
CA ASN A 547 -51.11 -15.55 -43.27
C ASN A 547 -49.90 -15.30 -44.21
N LYS A 548 -48.91 -14.66 -43.57
CA LYS A 548 -47.44 -14.77 -43.68
C LYS A 548 -46.67 -13.96 -44.74
N ASP A 549 -46.22 -12.77 -44.31
CA ASP A 549 -44.84 -12.47 -43.82
C ASP A 549 -43.69 -13.37 -44.35
N ASN A 550 -42.49 -12.87 -44.66
CA ASN A 550 -41.88 -11.56 -44.51
C ASN A 550 -40.59 -11.54 -45.35
N THR A 551 -40.20 -10.38 -45.88
CA THR A 551 -38.88 -10.13 -46.47
C THR A 551 -38.23 -8.98 -45.72
N GLY A 552 -36.99 -9.14 -45.28
CA GLY A 552 -36.13 -7.98 -45.00
C GLY A 552 -35.16 -8.15 -43.83
N ASN A 553 -33.95 -8.60 -44.17
CA ASN A 553 -32.64 -8.18 -43.67
C ASN A 553 -32.58 -7.24 -42.44
N GLY A 554 -31.80 -7.62 -41.42
CA GLY A 554 -31.44 -6.73 -40.31
C GLY A 554 -30.24 -7.23 -39.51
N ASP A 555 -29.25 -6.35 -39.35
CA ASP A 555 -28.11 -6.44 -38.44
C ASP A 555 -28.51 -6.89 -37.03
N THR A 556 -27.76 -7.82 -36.45
CA THR A 556 -27.83 -8.12 -35.02
C THR A 556 -26.64 -7.51 -34.29
N ALA A 557 -26.88 -6.34 -33.71
CA ALA A 557 -26.20 -5.90 -32.51
C ALA A 557 -26.60 -6.84 -31.35
N THR A 558 -25.63 -7.50 -30.72
CA THR A 558 -25.84 -8.31 -29.51
C THR A 558 -26.16 -7.39 -28.33
N GLN A 559 -27.41 -7.43 -27.86
CA GLN A 559 -27.75 -6.95 -26.52
C GLN A 559 -26.96 -7.75 -25.46
N PRO A 560 -26.59 -7.15 -24.31
CA PRO A 560 -26.02 -7.91 -23.21
C PRO A 560 -27.03 -8.96 -22.74
N ALA A 561 -26.58 -10.21 -22.57
CA ALA A 561 -27.38 -11.26 -21.98
C ALA A 561 -27.83 -10.83 -20.58
N LYS A 562 -29.12 -10.98 -20.29
CA LYS A 562 -29.72 -10.62 -19.00
C LYS A 562 -29.11 -11.55 -17.94
N ALA A 563 -28.70 -11.06 -16.77
CA ALA A 563 -28.06 -11.89 -15.75
C ALA A 563 -29.09 -12.73 -14.95
N LEU A 564 -28.67 -13.89 -14.44
CA LEU A 564 -29.42 -14.67 -13.45
C LEU A 564 -29.61 -13.85 -12.18
N THR A 565 -30.74 -14.06 -11.51
CA THR A 565 -30.94 -13.50 -10.18
C THR A 565 -29.90 -14.05 -9.20
N PRO A 566 -29.20 -13.19 -8.43
CA PRO A 566 -28.26 -13.63 -7.41
C PRO A 566 -28.87 -14.69 -6.48
N GLY A 567 -28.14 -15.77 -6.27
CA GLY A 567 -28.54 -16.96 -5.52
C GLY A 567 -29.10 -18.10 -6.39
N ALA A 568 -29.31 -17.89 -7.69
CA ALA A 568 -29.80 -18.94 -8.59
C ALA A 568 -28.83 -20.12 -8.68
N VAL A 569 -29.39 -21.33 -8.77
CA VAL A 569 -28.65 -22.59 -8.87
C VAL A 569 -28.92 -23.22 -10.23
N VAL A 570 -27.85 -23.53 -10.95
CA VAL A 570 -27.90 -24.16 -12.28
C VAL A 570 -27.34 -25.56 -12.17
N SER A 571 -28.11 -26.57 -12.56
CA SER A 571 -27.67 -27.96 -12.54
C SER A 571 -26.86 -28.28 -13.80
N SER A 572 -25.85 -29.14 -13.68
CA SER A 572 -25.13 -29.68 -14.82
C SER A 572 -26.08 -30.48 -15.70
N THR A 573 -25.96 -30.27 -17.01
CA THR A 573 -26.73 -30.98 -18.03
C THR A 573 -26.35 -32.46 -18.16
N SER A 574 -25.13 -32.81 -17.75
CA SER A 574 -24.60 -34.18 -17.80
C SER A 574 -24.74 -34.94 -16.48
N ASP A 575 -24.96 -34.23 -15.36
CA ASP A 575 -25.23 -34.81 -14.04
C ASP A 575 -26.03 -33.81 -13.18
N THR A 576 -27.30 -34.12 -12.91
CA THR A 576 -28.20 -33.22 -12.15
C THR A 576 -27.78 -33.02 -10.69
N LYS A 577 -26.79 -33.77 -10.19
CA LYS A 577 -26.31 -33.65 -8.81
C LYS A 577 -25.14 -32.70 -8.65
N THR A 578 -24.50 -32.33 -9.75
CA THR A 578 -23.44 -31.33 -9.79
C THR A 578 -24.06 -29.99 -10.20
N THR A 579 -23.98 -28.99 -9.35
CA THR A 579 -24.62 -27.68 -9.57
C THR A 579 -23.61 -26.55 -9.44
N VAL A 580 -23.89 -25.43 -10.10
CA VAL A 580 -23.20 -24.16 -9.91
C VAL A 580 -24.19 -23.14 -9.34
N LYS A 581 -23.81 -22.45 -8.28
CA LYS A 581 -24.57 -21.38 -7.63
C LYS A 581 -23.83 -20.07 -7.81
N ASP A 582 -24.54 -19.09 -8.34
CA ASP A 582 -24.04 -17.73 -8.48
C ASP A 582 -24.69 -16.84 -7.42
N THR A 583 -23.89 -16.38 -6.44
CA THR A 583 -24.38 -15.54 -5.35
C THR A 583 -24.31 -14.05 -5.66
N LYS A 584 -23.70 -13.64 -6.78
CA LYS A 584 -23.43 -12.24 -7.13
C LYS A 584 -24.11 -11.78 -8.41
N GLY A 585 -24.80 -12.68 -9.12
CA GLY A 585 -25.54 -12.35 -10.35
C GLY A 585 -24.62 -12.09 -11.55
N ILE A 586 -23.50 -12.81 -11.62
CA ILE A 586 -22.51 -12.70 -12.69
C ILE A 586 -22.77 -13.67 -13.85
N LEU A 587 -23.61 -14.69 -13.66
CA LEU A 587 -23.97 -15.66 -14.70
C LEU A 587 -25.09 -15.11 -15.57
N PRO A 588 -25.04 -15.29 -16.90
CA PRO A 588 -26.16 -14.94 -17.78
C PRO A 588 -27.36 -15.87 -17.54
N ASP A 589 -28.57 -15.39 -17.77
CA ASP A 589 -29.83 -16.14 -17.63
C ASP A 589 -29.95 -17.33 -18.59
N THR A 590 -29.17 -17.31 -19.67
CA THR A 590 -29.00 -18.38 -20.64
C THR A 590 -27.93 -19.41 -20.28
N VAL A 591 -27.30 -19.30 -19.10
CA VAL A 591 -26.14 -20.13 -18.74
C VAL A 591 -26.47 -21.63 -18.77
N LYS A 592 -25.55 -22.40 -19.36
CA LYS A 592 -25.56 -23.87 -19.29
C LYS A 592 -24.26 -24.35 -18.69
N PHE A 593 -24.39 -25.22 -17.70
CA PHE A 593 -23.27 -25.86 -17.02
C PHE A 593 -23.20 -27.34 -17.42
N GLU A 594 -21.99 -27.84 -17.62
CA GLU A 594 -21.71 -29.24 -17.86
C GLU A 594 -20.53 -29.70 -17.00
N SER A 595 -20.73 -30.80 -16.28
CA SER A 595 -19.69 -31.51 -15.55
C SER A 595 -19.51 -32.90 -16.16
N LYS A 596 -18.27 -33.26 -16.51
CA LYS A 596 -17.97 -34.53 -17.16
C LYS A 596 -16.74 -35.17 -16.54
N LYS A 597 -16.90 -36.37 -15.98
CA LYS A 597 -15.77 -37.17 -15.50
C LYS A 597 -14.90 -37.59 -16.69
N VAL A 598 -13.59 -37.34 -16.59
CA VAL A 598 -12.62 -37.77 -17.61
C VAL A 598 -12.31 -39.24 -17.41
N THR A 599 -12.58 -40.06 -18.43
CA THR A 599 -12.32 -41.50 -18.45
C THR A 599 -11.17 -41.89 -19.38
N ASP A 600 -10.59 -40.94 -20.11
CA ASP A 600 -9.42 -41.16 -20.96
C ASP A 600 -8.19 -41.45 -20.08
N GLU A 601 -7.74 -42.70 -20.11
CA GLU A 601 -6.65 -43.20 -19.26
C GLU A 601 -5.34 -42.43 -19.45
N LYS A 602 -5.04 -41.94 -20.67
CA LYS A 602 -3.80 -41.19 -20.94
C LYS A 602 -3.86 -39.79 -20.32
N LYS A 603 -5.01 -39.12 -20.44
CA LYS A 603 -5.23 -37.82 -19.79
C LYS A 603 -5.22 -37.95 -18.27
N VAL A 604 -5.85 -39.01 -17.75
CA VAL A 604 -5.87 -39.30 -16.32
C VAL A 604 -4.47 -39.57 -15.78
N ALA A 605 -3.69 -40.42 -16.46
CA ALA A 605 -2.31 -40.71 -16.05
C ALA A 605 -1.45 -39.44 -16.03
N LYS A 606 -1.52 -38.61 -17.08
CA LYS A 606 -0.74 -37.37 -17.16
C LYS A 606 -0.99 -36.43 -15.98
N VAL A 607 -2.26 -36.18 -15.65
CA VAL A 607 -2.61 -35.29 -14.53
C VAL A 607 -2.32 -35.96 -13.19
N ALA A 608 -2.58 -37.26 -13.05
CA ALA A 608 -2.25 -38.00 -11.84
C ALA A 608 -0.75 -38.00 -11.55
N ASP A 609 0.11 -38.05 -12.57
CA ASP A 609 1.56 -37.92 -12.43
C ASP A 609 1.95 -36.53 -11.93
N VAL A 610 1.37 -35.47 -12.50
CA VAL A 610 1.57 -34.08 -12.03
C VAL A 610 1.15 -33.94 -10.57
N VAL A 611 -0.01 -34.50 -10.20
CA VAL A 611 -0.53 -34.52 -8.82
C VAL A 611 0.38 -35.28 -7.87
N LYS A 612 0.77 -36.51 -8.20
CA LYS A 612 1.65 -37.33 -7.33
C LYS A 612 3.06 -36.76 -7.19
N ASN A 613 3.55 -36.04 -8.20
CA ASN A 613 4.84 -35.37 -8.13
C ASN A 613 4.81 -34.14 -7.22
N LYS A 614 3.68 -33.44 -7.14
CA LYS A 614 3.54 -32.16 -6.41
C LYS A 614 2.85 -32.27 -5.05
N ILE A 615 2.06 -33.32 -4.83
CA ILE A 615 1.22 -33.49 -3.64
C ILE A 615 1.59 -34.79 -2.95
N LEU A 616 1.77 -34.71 -1.63
CA LEU A 616 2.16 -35.85 -0.79
C LEU A 616 0.95 -36.52 -0.18
N GLY A 617 1.10 -37.82 0.09
CA GLY A 617 0.03 -38.62 0.67
C GLY A 617 -1.16 -38.85 -0.28
N VAL A 618 -1.01 -38.62 -1.59
CA VAL A 618 -2.05 -38.89 -2.60
C VAL A 618 -2.41 -40.38 -2.59
N LYS A 619 -3.67 -40.67 -2.33
CA LYS A 619 -4.27 -42.01 -2.34
C LYS A 619 -5.01 -42.30 -3.64
N ASP A 620 -5.72 -41.30 -4.16
CA ASP A 620 -6.51 -41.45 -5.38
C ASP A 620 -6.71 -40.09 -6.07
N VAL A 621 -6.97 -40.10 -7.38
CA VAL A 621 -7.19 -38.90 -8.21
C VAL A 621 -8.33 -39.16 -9.19
N LEU A 622 -9.34 -38.30 -9.17
CA LEU A 622 -10.39 -38.23 -10.18
C LEU A 622 -10.32 -36.90 -10.91
N ILE A 623 -10.69 -36.90 -12.18
CA ILE A 623 -10.61 -35.71 -13.03
C ILE A 623 -11.97 -35.44 -13.63
N TYR A 624 -12.39 -34.17 -13.61
CA TYR A 624 -13.58 -33.70 -14.29
C TYR A 624 -13.24 -32.53 -15.19
N GLU A 625 -13.85 -32.47 -16.36
CA GLU A 625 -13.99 -31.24 -17.13
C GLU A 625 -15.25 -30.53 -16.67
N LEU A 626 -15.12 -29.27 -16.29
CA LEU A 626 -16.24 -28.40 -15.95
C LEU A 626 -16.31 -27.32 -17.01
N ASN A 627 -17.40 -27.30 -17.75
CA ASN A 627 -17.63 -26.35 -18.84
C ASN A 627 -18.84 -25.49 -18.51
N LEU A 628 -18.70 -24.19 -18.74
CA LEU A 628 -19.78 -23.23 -18.60
C LEU A 628 -19.95 -22.51 -19.92
N THR A 629 -21.19 -22.26 -20.33
CA THR A 629 -21.50 -21.50 -21.54
C THR A 629 -22.63 -20.51 -21.26
N ASP A 630 -22.68 -19.40 -21.99
CA ASP A 630 -23.83 -18.48 -21.99
C ASP A 630 -24.97 -18.95 -22.92
N GLY A 631 -24.95 -20.21 -23.35
CA GLY A 631 -25.85 -20.77 -24.36
C GLY A 631 -25.31 -20.68 -25.79
N THR A 632 -24.34 -19.81 -26.08
CA THR A 632 -23.71 -19.63 -27.40
C THR A 632 -22.19 -19.76 -27.40
N THR A 633 -21.52 -19.35 -26.32
CA THR A 633 -20.07 -19.26 -26.18
C THR A 633 -19.62 -19.92 -24.89
N GLN A 634 -18.42 -20.52 -24.89
CA GLN A 634 -17.82 -21.09 -23.69
C GLN A 634 -17.23 -19.99 -22.81
N LEU A 635 -17.62 -19.97 -21.54
CA LEU A 635 -17.15 -19.06 -20.51
C LEU A 635 -16.01 -19.74 -19.72
N HIS A 636 -14.78 -19.52 -20.17
CA HIS A 636 -13.59 -20.12 -19.53
C HIS A 636 -13.21 -19.42 -18.22
N GLN A 637 -13.51 -18.14 -18.08
CA GLN A 637 -13.22 -17.33 -16.90
C GLN A 637 -14.39 -16.37 -16.64
N LEU A 638 -14.73 -16.19 -15.37
CA LEU A 638 -15.74 -15.25 -14.88
C LEU A 638 -15.08 -14.07 -14.17
N ALA A 639 -15.81 -12.97 -14.04
CA ALA A 639 -15.37 -11.78 -13.31
C ALA A 639 -15.25 -11.99 -11.79
N ASP A 640 -15.92 -13.03 -11.27
CA ASP A 640 -15.87 -13.41 -9.86
C ASP A 640 -16.14 -14.93 -9.71
N LYS A 641 -15.98 -15.47 -8.51
CA LYS A 641 -16.14 -16.90 -8.22
C LYS A 641 -17.61 -17.27 -8.11
N VAL A 642 -17.92 -18.47 -8.60
CA VAL A 642 -19.17 -19.18 -8.35
C VAL A 642 -18.90 -20.44 -7.54
N GLN A 643 -19.92 -20.91 -6.84
CA GLN A 643 -19.82 -22.09 -6.00
C GLN A 643 -20.29 -23.33 -6.76
N VAL A 644 -19.42 -24.33 -6.91
CA VAL A 644 -19.76 -25.64 -7.46
C VAL A 644 -20.01 -26.62 -6.33
N THR A 645 -21.14 -27.32 -6.37
CA THR A 645 -21.51 -28.37 -5.41
C THR A 645 -21.68 -29.68 -6.15
N MET A 646 -21.08 -30.77 -5.68
CA MET A 646 -21.23 -32.10 -6.27
C MET A 646 -21.25 -33.20 -5.21
N ASP A 647 -21.75 -34.38 -5.58
CA ASP A 647 -21.64 -35.57 -4.74
C ASP A 647 -20.15 -35.85 -4.45
N MET A 648 -19.87 -36.39 -3.26
CA MET A 648 -18.50 -36.69 -2.87
C MET A 648 -17.82 -37.61 -3.89
N PRO A 649 -16.69 -37.18 -4.50
CA PRO A 649 -16.02 -37.97 -5.54
C PRO A 649 -15.35 -39.24 -4.97
N PHE A 650 -15.17 -39.30 -3.65
CA PHE A 650 -14.58 -40.41 -2.93
C PHE A 650 -15.34 -40.68 -1.62
N ALA A 651 -15.35 -41.93 -1.19
CA ALA A 651 -15.55 -42.23 0.23
C ALA A 651 -14.27 -41.84 1.00
N LEU A 652 -14.39 -41.12 2.11
CA LEU A 652 -13.26 -40.69 2.95
C LEU A 652 -13.26 -41.45 4.28
N ALA A 653 -12.10 -41.93 4.71
CA ALA A 653 -11.87 -42.35 6.09
C ALA A 653 -11.51 -41.14 6.99
N ASP A 654 -11.55 -41.32 8.31
CA ASP A 654 -11.31 -40.25 9.30
C ASP A 654 -9.95 -39.53 9.14
N ASN A 655 -8.97 -40.16 8.50
CA ASN A 655 -7.64 -39.62 8.25
C ASN A 655 -7.39 -39.22 6.77
N GLU A 656 -8.46 -39.01 6.01
CA GLU A 656 -8.41 -38.67 4.59
C GLU A 656 -9.19 -37.39 4.30
N ALA A 657 -8.67 -36.59 3.39
CA ALA A 657 -9.34 -35.39 2.89
C ALA A 657 -9.39 -35.41 1.36
N VAL A 658 -10.38 -34.72 0.80
CA VAL A 658 -10.40 -34.38 -0.63
C VAL A 658 -9.89 -32.96 -0.81
N LYS A 659 -8.96 -32.77 -1.75
CA LYS A 659 -8.47 -31.47 -2.21
C LYS A 659 -8.85 -31.30 -3.67
N VAL A 660 -9.28 -30.09 -4.05
CA VAL A 660 -9.68 -29.77 -5.43
C VAL A 660 -8.62 -28.87 -6.05
N PHE A 661 -8.18 -29.19 -7.26
CA PHE A 661 -7.22 -28.39 -8.02
C PHE A 661 -7.74 -28.15 -9.42
N ARG A 662 -7.67 -26.91 -9.90
CA ARG A 662 -7.73 -26.62 -11.33
C ARG A 662 -6.40 -27.01 -11.96
N VAL A 663 -6.46 -27.73 -13.07
CA VAL A 663 -5.29 -28.20 -13.82
C VAL A 663 -5.09 -27.26 -14.99
N ASP A 664 -3.98 -26.53 -14.98
CA ASP A 664 -3.55 -25.69 -16.10
C ASP A 664 -2.19 -26.17 -16.58
N SER A 665 -2.19 -26.96 -17.66
CA SER A 665 -1.00 -27.62 -18.19
C SER A 665 -0.29 -28.51 -17.15
N ASP A 666 0.82 -28.07 -16.57
CA ASP A 666 1.58 -28.75 -15.52
C ASP A 666 1.40 -28.10 -14.13
N LYS A 667 0.60 -27.03 -14.02
CA LYS A 667 0.29 -26.32 -12.78
C LYS A 667 -0.99 -26.87 -12.16
N LEU A 668 -0.99 -26.95 -10.82
CA LEU A 668 -2.15 -27.28 -10.00
C LEU A 668 -2.48 -26.05 -9.17
N ILE A 669 -3.66 -25.48 -9.40
CA ILE A 669 -4.14 -24.29 -8.69
C ILE A 669 -5.18 -24.79 -7.69
N ALA A 670 -4.89 -24.69 -6.40
CA ALA A 670 -5.79 -25.16 -5.36
C ALA A 670 -7.09 -24.35 -5.37
N CYS A 671 -8.23 -25.03 -5.32
CA CYS A 671 -9.53 -24.40 -5.15
C CYS A 671 -9.91 -24.45 -3.68
N THR A 672 -10.51 -23.37 -3.18
CA THR A 672 -11.15 -23.37 -1.86
C THR A 672 -12.28 -24.40 -1.89
N SER A 673 -12.14 -25.48 -1.11
CA SER A 673 -13.10 -26.58 -1.07
C SER A 673 -13.39 -27.03 0.36
N ARG A 674 -14.63 -27.41 0.64
CA ARG A 674 -15.09 -27.97 1.91
C ARG A 674 -16.12 -29.07 1.68
N VAL A 675 -16.31 -29.92 2.67
CA VAL A 675 -17.44 -30.87 2.70
C VAL A 675 -18.56 -30.24 3.51
N ALA A 676 -19.73 -30.05 2.90
CA ALA A 676 -20.93 -29.53 3.54
C ALA A 676 -22.11 -30.46 3.21
N ASP A 677 -22.85 -30.89 4.24
CA ASP A 677 -23.99 -31.81 4.11
C ASP A 677 -23.71 -33.08 3.30
N GLY A 678 -22.51 -33.65 3.47
CA GLY A 678 -22.09 -34.87 2.76
C GLY A 678 -21.79 -34.65 1.27
N LYS A 679 -21.72 -33.39 0.81
CA LYS A 679 -21.35 -33.00 -0.55
C LYS A 679 -20.06 -32.21 -0.57
N LEU A 680 -19.34 -32.28 -1.69
CA LEU A 680 -18.16 -31.47 -1.93
C LEU A 680 -18.61 -30.12 -2.50
N VAL A 681 -18.19 -29.04 -1.84
CA VAL A 681 -18.44 -27.67 -2.27
C VAL A 681 -17.10 -27.00 -2.50
N PHE A 682 -16.89 -26.41 -3.67
CA PHE A 682 -15.69 -25.63 -3.96
C PHE A 682 -16.01 -24.42 -4.82
N GLU A 683 -15.12 -23.43 -4.80
CA GLU A 683 -15.31 -22.19 -5.54
C GLU A 683 -14.35 -22.09 -6.71
N THR A 684 -14.86 -21.57 -7.83
CA THR A 684 -14.04 -21.30 -9.00
C THR A 684 -14.62 -20.15 -9.81
N ASP A 685 -13.74 -19.37 -10.40
CA ASP A 685 -14.00 -18.36 -11.42
C ASP A 685 -13.53 -18.84 -12.81
N HIS A 686 -13.04 -20.08 -12.94
CA HIS A 686 -12.53 -20.61 -14.22
C HIS A 686 -13.03 -22.02 -14.51
N PHE A 687 -13.54 -22.24 -15.73
CA PHE A 687 -14.12 -23.51 -16.16
C PHE A 687 -13.18 -24.21 -17.14
N SER A 688 -12.64 -25.35 -16.70
CA SER A 688 -11.60 -26.14 -17.39
C SER A 688 -11.50 -27.54 -16.75
N THR A 689 -10.30 -28.12 -16.74
CA THR A 689 -10.01 -29.42 -16.13
C THR A 689 -9.75 -29.28 -14.63
N PHE A 690 -10.38 -30.12 -13.81
CA PHE A 690 -10.21 -30.17 -12.36
C PHE A 690 -9.78 -31.57 -11.91
N ALA A 691 -8.78 -31.61 -11.03
CA ALA A 691 -8.33 -32.81 -10.33
C ALA A 691 -8.85 -32.80 -8.88
N PHE A 692 -9.63 -33.82 -8.54
CA PHE A 692 -10.09 -34.12 -7.20
C PHE A 692 -9.14 -35.16 -6.62
N VAL A 693 -8.43 -34.78 -5.57
CA VAL A 693 -7.30 -35.55 -5.05
C VAL A 693 -7.62 -36.00 -3.64
N LYS A 694 -7.68 -37.31 -3.44
CA LYS A 694 -7.81 -37.92 -2.13
C LYS A 694 -6.44 -38.02 -1.48
N VAL A 695 -6.24 -37.41 -0.31
CA VAL A 695 -4.95 -37.36 0.38
C VAL A 695 -5.07 -37.87 1.82
N ASN A 696 -3.97 -38.43 2.35
CA ASN A 696 -3.84 -38.73 3.77
C ASN A 696 -3.41 -37.47 4.53
N THR A 697 -4.13 -37.14 5.60
CA THR A 697 -3.89 -35.91 6.38
C THR A 697 -2.62 -35.95 7.25
N ASN A 698 -1.98 -37.12 7.41
CA ASN A 698 -0.79 -37.32 8.25
C ASN A 698 0.54 -37.42 7.46
N ALA A 699 0.55 -37.14 6.15
CA ALA A 699 1.77 -37.22 5.35
C ALA A 699 2.57 -35.89 5.41
N GLY A 700 3.76 -35.91 6.03
CA GLY A 700 4.68 -34.77 6.10
C GLY A 700 5.20 -34.31 4.73
N THR A 701 5.70 -33.08 4.66
CA THR A 701 6.21 -32.40 3.46
C THR A 701 7.54 -32.98 2.96
N LYS A 702 7.71 -33.09 1.64
CA LYS A 702 8.88 -33.65 0.94
C LYS A 702 9.65 -32.48 0.34
N ALA A 703 10.89 -32.30 0.79
CA ALA A 703 11.82 -31.35 0.20
C ALA A 703 12.07 -31.69 -1.28
N SER A 704 12.16 -30.65 -2.11
CA SER A 704 12.57 -30.79 -3.52
C SER A 704 14.05 -31.16 -3.60
N ALA A 705 14.39 -32.04 -4.55
CA ALA A 705 15.73 -32.56 -4.73
C ALA A 705 16.67 -31.47 -5.27
N ALA A 706 17.72 -31.16 -4.50
CA ALA A 706 18.82 -30.31 -4.93
C ALA A 706 19.70 -31.06 -5.95
N GLY A 707 19.66 -30.60 -7.19
CA GLY A 707 20.72 -30.84 -8.17
C GLY A 707 21.63 -29.61 -8.23
N ALA A 708 22.63 -29.53 -7.35
CA ALA A 708 23.71 -28.56 -7.47
C ALA A 708 25.03 -29.17 -6.97
N ALA A 709 26.11 -28.79 -7.66
CA ALA A 709 27.42 -29.41 -7.63
C ALA A 709 28.09 -29.42 -6.24
N LYS A 710 28.89 -30.47 -6.02
CA LYS A 710 29.83 -30.58 -4.90
C LYS A 710 30.92 -29.50 -5.00
N THR A 711 31.11 -28.70 -3.96
CA THR A 711 32.44 -28.27 -3.48
C THR A 711 32.39 -27.91 -1.99
N SER A 712 33.35 -28.49 -1.25
CA SER A 712 33.83 -28.28 0.13
C SER A 712 33.02 -27.39 1.10
N ASP A 713 32.44 -28.00 2.13
CA ASP A 713 32.04 -27.28 3.34
C ASP A 713 31.89 -28.20 4.57
N ASP A 714 32.95 -28.93 4.92
CA ASP A 714 33.02 -29.67 6.20
C ASP A 714 33.57 -28.80 7.36
N SER A 715 33.96 -27.55 7.09
CA SER A 715 34.47 -26.60 8.09
C SER A 715 33.39 -25.74 8.76
N ASN A 716 32.19 -25.62 8.16
CA ASN A 716 31.13 -24.75 8.67
C ASN A 716 30.25 -25.41 9.77
N MET A 717 30.21 -26.74 9.86
CA MET A 717 29.34 -27.41 10.83
C MET A 717 29.84 -27.33 12.28
N TYR A 718 31.16 -27.16 12.48
CA TYR A 718 31.74 -26.94 13.81
C TYR A 718 31.51 -25.52 14.34
N MET A 719 31.39 -24.52 13.47
CA MET A 719 31.21 -23.11 13.86
C MET A 719 29.79 -22.85 14.40
N TRP A 720 28.76 -23.43 13.78
CA TRP A 720 27.37 -23.32 14.26
C TRP A 720 27.12 -24.03 15.59
N LEU A 721 27.86 -25.11 15.88
CA LEU A 721 27.75 -25.85 17.14
C LEU A 721 28.40 -25.10 18.33
N VAL A 722 29.43 -24.28 18.07
CA VAL A 722 30.11 -23.48 19.09
C VAL A 722 29.30 -22.22 19.44
N ILE A 723 28.66 -21.58 18.45
CA ILE A 723 27.78 -20.41 18.68
C ILE A 723 26.52 -20.81 19.48
N ALA A 724 25.93 -21.97 19.20
CA ALA A 724 24.79 -22.48 19.96
C ALA A 724 25.12 -22.82 21.43
N MET A 725 26.36 -23.26 21.72
CA MET A 725 26.78 -23.56 23.10
C MET A 725 27.22 -22.32 23.89
N ALA A 726 27.72 -21.27 23.23
CA ALA A 726 28.03 -19.99 23.87
C ALA A 726 26.76 -19.26 24.34
N GLY A 727 25.69 -19.28 23.52
CA GLY A 727 24.39 -18.69 23.87
C GLY A 727 23.74 -19.32 25.11
N LEU A 728 23.87 -20.65 25.28
CA LEU A 728 23.34 -21.36 26.46
C LEU A 728 24.10 -21.03 27.75
N GLY A 729 25.41 -20.77 27.66
CA GLY A 729 26.25 -20.46 28.82
C GLY A 729 25.94 -19.11 29.45
N VAL A 730 25.62 -18.10 28.64
CA VAL A 730 25.29 -16.74 29.09
C VAL A 730 23.93 -16.70 29.81
N SER A 731 22.95 -17.48 29.34
CA SER A 731 21.63 -17.57 29.99
C SER A 731 21.69 -18.23 31.38
N ILE A 732 22.56 -19.22 31.57
CA ILE A 732 22.72 -19.91 32.85
C ILE A 732 23.46 -19.03 33.87
N ALA A 733 24.47 -18.27 33.44
CA ALA A 733 25.19 -17.33 34.32
C ALA A 733 24.29 -16.18 34.81
N ALA A 734 23.42 -15.64 33.96
CA ALA A 734 22.44 -14.61 34.33
C ALA A 734 21.39 -15.13 35.33
N LEU A 735 20.93 -16.38 35.17
CA LEU A 735 20.00 -17.05 36.09
C LEU A 735 20.63 -17.37 37.45
N MET A 736 21.92 -17.67 37.51
CA MET A 736 22.63 -17.94 38.76
C MET A 736 22.93 -16.68 39.59
N ASN A 737 23.18 -15.53 38.95
CA ASN A 737 23.35 -14.25 39.66
C ASN A 737 22.03 -13.72 40.23
N ARG A 738 20.91 -13.85 39.51
CA ARG A 738 19.57 -13.46 40.02
C ARG A 738 19.14 -14.24 41.27
N LYS A 739 19.56 -15.50 41.41
CA LYS A 739 19.28 -16.32 42.61
C LYS A 739 20.16 -15.97 43.82
N LYS A 740 21.32 -15.32 43.62
CA LYS A 740 22.20 -14.88 44.71
C LYS A 740 21.85 -13.50 45.28
N GLU A 741 21.10 -12.68 44.54
CA GLU A 741 20.60 -11.39 45.03
C GLU A 741 19.24 -11.51 45.76
N GLN A 742 18.57 -12.66 45.65
CA GLN A 742 17.30 -12.96 46.34
C GLN A 742 17.43 -13.90 47.55
N ALA A 743 18.65 -14.29 47.92
CA ALA A 743 18.97 -15.08 49.13
C ALA A 743 19.97 -14.29 49.97
#